data_AF-B1VVY7-F1
#
_entry.id   AF-B1VVY7-F1
#
_cell.length_a   1.000
_cell.length_b   1.000
_cell.length_c   1.000
_cell.angle_alpha   90.00
_cell.angle_beta   90.00
_cell.angle_gamma   90.00
#
_symmetry.space_group_name_H-M   'P 1'
#
loop_
_entity.id
_entity.type
_entity.pdbx_description
1 polymer ?
#
loop_
_entity_poly.entity_id
_entity_poly.type
_entity_poly.pdbx_seq_one_letter_code
_entity_poly.pdbx_strand_id
1 'polypeptide(L)'
;MEGQVTDAYHDSPPLTEEQRAVVEQPWDARLLVTAGAGAGKTHTLVRRLDALLGHEEDALEAGEILVLSFSRAAVRELRERIALHARQARRVRVQTFDSWAYSVLRGEQPDRDWGALRFDERIRETTEAILRGAVEESEQGPPAHVVIDEVQDLVGDRRDMVETLLDRFQDSCGFTVVGDGAQAIFGFQVSDQDARAAETNYFFDWLRASYPDDLVELHLTTNFRARTEEARTALAVGAELKRLPSEPAESDAAGEKFHRRLTDLLRSCPDFGPLEDPFTVGSLRAYPGTCAILCRDNRQALVLSEALFSLGVGHRVQRALQDRPVPAWVTSVLRGTGTTTLAEERFQELLSAGPIAPVGDRTRIWRSLRGAARAPGGLMDVAAVRRLVAEGRFPDDLAAVEPAKLVVSTVHRAKGLEFDRVIVVEPATTAELRKQHTHVDPAAEARSLYVAMTRARDDLFRIAAPDTALVRRDKVTERWYLGGWKSYIRDGIVASGQDVGREHPPGTDGFTDDASSLQDYLAASVSPGDELVLRTQHEMPMAVDQSPPYTIFHGDRPISVVSERFRKDLHTSLKINKTWEINWPVEINGFRVDCVETVAGSGASGARAGLGDHGIWTVPRLSGLGRYRRVRGITQEGIVG
;
A
#
# COMPACT_ATOMS: atom_id res chain seq x y z
N MET A 1 11.38 31.92 -39.63
CA MET A 1 11.62 32.37 -38.24
C MET A 1 11.17 31.24 -37.36
N GLU A 2 12.10 30.33 -37.07
CA GLU A 2 11.86 29.15 -36.22
C GLU A 2 11.59 29.63 -34.80
N GLY A 3 10.36 29.41 -34.31
CA GLY A 3 10.02 29.64 -32.92
C GLY A 3 10.70 28.57 -32.09
N GLN A 4 11.78 28.95 -31.39
CA GLN A 4 12.31 28.17 -30.29
C GLN A 4 11.19 27.92 -29.29
N VAL A 5 10.72 26.67 -29.21
CA VAL A 5 9.91 26.16 -28.11
C VAL A 5 10.77 26.34 -26.86
N THR A 6 10.51 27.39 -26.10
CA THR A 6 11.12 27.60 -24.79
C THR A 6 10.73 26.43 -23.90
N ASP A 7 11.69 25.58 -23.57
CA ASP A 7 11.52 24.41 -22.71
C ASP A 7 11.09 24.90 -21.31
N ALA A 8 9.77 24.91 -21.07
CA ALA A 8 9.15 25.37 -19.83
C ALA A 8 9.50 24.48 -18.61
N TYR A 9 10.32 23.45 -18.82
CA TYR A 9 10.61 22.37 -17.89
C TYR A 9 12.10 22.31 -17.51
N HIS A 10 12.75 23.44 -17.22
CA HIS A 10 14.19 23.57 -16.96
C HIS A 10 14.83 22.52 -15.99
N ASP A 11 14.05 21.83 -15.15
CA ASP A 11 14.52 20.75 -14.24
C ASP A 11 14.09 19.33 -14.66
N SER A 12 13.42 19.16 -15.81
CA SER A 12 13.02 17.85 -16.34
C SER A 12 14.01 17.36 -17.39
N PRO A 13 14.33 16.05 -17.40
CA PRO A 13 15.16 15.48 -18.46
C PRO A 13 14.49 15.66 -19.84
N PRO A 14 15.29 15.79 -20.91
CA PRO A 14 14.75 15.87 -22.27
C PRO A 14 14.05 14.56 -22.65
N LEU A 15 12.98 14.68 -23.45
CA LEU A 15 12.28 13.53 -24.01
C LEU A 15 13.18 12.80 -25.02
N THR A 16 13.20 11.46 -24.97
CA THR A 16 13.70 10.66 -26.10
C THR A 16 12.76 10.77 -27.29
N GLU A 17 13.20 10.31 -28.46
CA GLU A 17 12.36 10.26 -29.65
C GLU A 17 11.11 9.38 -29.43
N GLU A 18 11.26 8.23 -28.78
CA GLU A 18 10.15 7.35 -28.42
C GLU A 18 9.14 8.05 -27.48
N GLN A 19 9.63 8.80 -26.50
CA GLN A 19 8.76 9.53 -25.57
C GLN A 19 8.10 10.74 -26.25
N ARG A 20 8.82 11.44 -27.13
CA ARG A 20 8.30 12.54 -27.94
C ARG A 20 7.17 12.06 -28.85
N ALA A 21 7.37 10.93 -29.54
CA ALA A 21 6.35 10.32 -30.39
C ALA A 21 5.06 9.96 -29.64
N VAL A 22 5.13 9.67 -28.33
CA VAL A 22 3.94 9.50 -27.47
C VAL A 22 3.31 10.83 -27.12
N VAL A 23 4.12 11.84 -26.76
CA VAL A 23 3.65 13.16 -26.32
C VAL A 23 2.93 13.92 -27.44
N GLU A 24 3.42 13.81 -28.69
CA GLU A 24 2.93 14.59 -29.84
C GLU A 24 1.66 14.04 -30.50
N GLN A 25 1.13 12.90 -30.05
CA GLN A 25 -0.12 12.35 -30.60
C GLN A 25 -1.32 13.22 -30.20
N PRO A 26 -2.32 13.38 -31.09
CA PRO A 26 -3.48 14.22 -30.83
C PRO A 26 -4.34 13.67 -29.67
N TRP A 27 -5.30 14.48 -29.22
CA TRP A 27 -6.14 14.15 -28.07
C TRP A 27 -7.13 13.01 -28.35
N ASP A 28 -7.57 12.85 -29.59
CA ASP A 28 -8.49 11.80 -30.02
C ASP A 28 -7.77 10.47 -30.33
N ALA A 29 -6.43 10.46 -30.31
CA ALA A 29 -5.63 9.27 -30.54
C ALA A 29 -5.93 8.17 -29.51
N ARG A 30 -5.98 6.93 -30.00
CA ARG A 30 -6.12 5.70 -29.21
C ARG A 30 -4.76 5.04 -29.10
N LEU A 31 -4.07 5.29 -27.99
CA LEU A 31 -2.67 4.94 -27.81
C LEU A 31 -2.48 3.80 -26.83
N LEU A 32 -1.70 2.81 -27.24
CA LEU A 32 -1.13 1.80 -26.37
C LEU A 32 0.39 1.98 -26.30
N VAL A 33 0.89 2.39 -25.13
CA VAL A 33 2.31 2.59 -24.86
C VAL A 33 2.84 1.44 -24.03
N THR A 34 3.63 0.56 -24.63
CA THR A 34 4.32 -0.49 -23.89
C THR A 34 5.69 -0.03 -23.45
N ALA A 35 6.01 -0.19 -22.17
CA ALA A 35 7.20 0.42 -21.60
C ALA A 35 7.81 -0.50 -20.54
N GLY A 36 9.10 -0.82 -20.67
CA GLY A 36 9.80 -1.64 -19.68
C GLY A 36 9.91 -1.01 -18.30
N ALA A 37 10.36 -1.79 -17.31
CA ALA A 37 10.77 -1.25 -16.01
C ALA A 37 11.76 -0.10 -16.20
N GLY A 38 11.54 1.02 -15.51
CA GLY A 38 12.44 2.17 -15.58
C GLY A 38 12.44 2.95 -16.90
N ALA A 39 11.50 2.70 -17.82
CA ALA A 39 11.47 3.36 -19.14
C ALA A 39 10.91 4.81 -19.16
N GLY A 40 10.64 5.37 -17.97
CA GLY A 40 10.12 6.74 -17.85
C GLY A 40 8.62 6.90 -18.11
N LYS A 41 7.81 5.83 -17.97
CA LYS A 41 6.32 5.84 -18.11
C LYS A 41 5.67 7.09 -17.52
N THR A 42 5.89 7.33 -16.24
CA THR A 42 5.32 8.46 -15.50
C THR A 42 5.80 9.80 -16.04
N HIS A 43 7.06 9.91 -16.47
CA HIS A 43 7.59 11.13 -17.07
C HIS A 43 6.92 11.42 -18.42
N THR A 44 6.80 10.39 -19.29
CA THR A 44 6.10 10.49 -20.57
C THR A 44 4.64 10.88 -20.39
N LEU A 45 3.94 10.25 -19.44
CA LEU A 45 2.53 10.57 -19.12
C LEU A 45 2.35 12.02 -18.66
N VAL A 46 3.21 12.51 -17.78
CA VAL A 46 3.15 13.90 -17.30
C VAL A 46 3.35 14.89 -18.45
N ARG A 47 4.32 14.61 -19.34
CA ARG A 47 4.60 15.47 -20.51
C ARG A 47 3.47 15.41 -21.53
N ARG A 48 2.85 14.25 -21.74
CA ARG A 48 1.66 14.10 -22.59
C ARG A 48 0.46 14.85 -22.04
N LEU A 49 0.19 14.75 -20.74
CA LEU A 49 -0.90 15.50 -20.09
C LEU A 49 -0.74 17.02 -20.26
N ASP A 50 0.49 17.52 -20.15
CA ASP A 50 0.73 18.96 -20.35
C ASP A 50 0.59 19.37 -21.83
N ALA A 51 1.00 18.51 -22.78
CA ALA A 51 0.79 18.74 -24.20
C ALA A 51 -0.70 18.76 -24.59
N LEU A 52 -1.50 17.82 -24.06
CA LEU A 52 -2.96 17.77 -24.28
C LEU A 52 -3.70 19.01 -23.78
N LEU A 53 -3.15 19.70 -22.77
CA LEU A 53 -3.74 20.90 -22.15
C LEU A 53 -3.07 22.19 -22.61
N GLY A 54 -2.25 22.10 -23.65
CA GLY A 54 -1.39 23.16 -24.18
C GLY A 54 -2.14 24.37 -24.74
N HIS A 55 -1.49 25.08 -25.66
CA HIS A 55 -2.02 26.32 -26.25
C HIS A 55 -2.44 26.16 -27.72
N GLU A 56 -2.58 24.93 -28.19
CA GLU A 56 -3.07 24.64 -29.54
C GLU A 56 -4.58 24.82 -29.62
N GLU A 57 -5.13 25.01 -30.83
CA GLU A 57 -6.57 25.22 -31.03
C GLU A 57 -7.41 24.03 -30.54
N ASP A 58 -6.81 22.83 -30.51
CA ASP A 58 -7.44 21.57 -30.09
C ASP A 58 -7.07 21.17 -28.64
N ALA A 59 -6.58 22.11 -27.82
CA ALA A 59 -6.21 21.83 -26.44
C ALA A 59 -7.44 21.51 -25.59
N LEU A 60 -7.33 20.47 -24.76
CA LEU A 60 -8.37 20.08 -23.82
C LEU A 60 -8.36 20.96 -22.57
N GLU A 61 -9.50 21.03 -21.91
CA GLU A 61 -9.62 21.49 -20.54
C GLU A 61 -9.29 20.37 -19.56
N ALA A 62 -8.78 20.74 -18.38
CA ALA A 62 -8.43 19.77 -17.35
C ALA A 62 -9.63 18.92 -16.84
N GLY A 63 -10.86 19.40 -17.04
CA GLY A 63 -12.09 18.66 -16.73
C GLY A 63 -12.40 17.55 -17.73
N GLU A 64 -11.89 17.67 -18.96
CA GLU A 64 -12.13 16.73 -20.07
C GLU A 64 -11.16 15.54 -20.05
N ILE A 65 -10.15 15.57 -19.17
CA ILE A 65 -9.15 14.50 -19.02
C ILE A 65 -9.39 13.71 -17.73
N LEU A 66 -9.57 12.40 -17.87
CA LEU A 66 -9.63 11.44 -16.77
C LEU A 66 -8.33 10.64 -16.69
N VAL A 67 -7.67 10.61 -15.53
CA VAL A 67 -6.47 9.78 -15.33
C VAL A 67 -6.72 8.73 -14.26
N LEU A 68 -6.62 7.46 -14.65
CA LEU A 68 -6.84 6.29 -13.80
C LEU A 68 -5.54 5.51 -13.60
N SER A 69 -5.30 5.04 -12.39
CA SER A 69 -4.17 4.15 -12.07
C SER A 69 -4.56 3.14 -10.99
N PHE A 70 -3.87 2.01 -10.93
CA PHE A 70 -4.18 0.96 -9.97
C PHE A 70 -3.84 1.34 -8.52
N SER A 71 -2.69 1.99 -8.31
CA SER A 71 -2.18 2.24 -6.96
C SER A 71 -2.27 3.70 -6.55
N ARG A 72 -2.57 3.94 -5.27
CA ARG A 72 -2.52 5.30 -4.68
C ARG A 72 -1.12 5.90 -4.72
N ALA A 73 -0.09 5.05 -4.66
CA ALA A 73 1.30 5.48 -4.79
C ALA A 73 1.56 6.10 -6.17
N ALA A 74 1.13 5.42 -7.24
CA ALA A 74 1.21 5.93 -8.61
C ALA A 74 0.39 7.21 -8.80
N VAL A 75 -0.85 7.27 -8.27
CA VAL A 75 -1.67 8.50 -8.28
C VAL A 75 -0.96 9.66 -7.57
N ARG A 76 -0.39 9.42 -6.39
CA ARG A 76 0.33 10.45 -5.63
C ARG A 76 1.56 10.93 -6.41
N GLU A 77 2.35 10.01 -6.94
CA GLU A 77 3.54 10.33 -7.74
C GLU A 77 3.18 11.13 -8.99
N LEU A 78 2.16 10.70 -9.75
CA LEU A 78 1.67 11.42 -10.92
C LEU A 78 1.22 12.83 -10.55
N ARG A 79 0.42 13.00 -9.48
CA ARG A 79 -0.01 14.31 -9.00
C ARG A 79 1.16 15.21 -8.60
N GLU A 80 2.18 14.65 -7.95
CA GLU A 80 3.38 15.38 -7.55
C GLU A 80 4.18 15.85 -8.76
N ARG A 81 4.43 14.95 -9.72
CA ARG A 81 5.13 15.30 -10.95
C ARG A 81 4.35 16.31 -11.80
N ILE A 82 3.03 16.16 -11.89
CA ILE A 82 2.15 17.16 -12.53
C ILE A 82 2.28 18.51 -11.83
N ALA A 83 2.22 18.55 -10.50
CA ALA A 83 2.33 19.79 -9.76
C ALA A 83 3.68 20.49 -10.00
N LEU A 84 4.77 19.72 -10.13
CA LEU A 84 6.11 20.24 -10.37
C LEU A 84 6.34 20.66 -11.82
N HIS A 85 5.87 19.89 -12.78
CA HIS A 85 6.31 20.00 -14.17
C HIS A 85 5.21 20.40 -15.15
N ALA A 86 3.93 20.19 -14.83
CA ALA A 86 2.82 20.43 -15.77
C ALA A 86 1.84 21.46 -15.19
N ARG A 87 2.11 22.76 -15.44
CA ARG A 87 1.36 23.86 -14.82
C ARG A 87 -0.12 23.84 -15.18
N GLN A 88 -0.44 23.46 -16.42
CA GLN A 88 -1.82 23.38 -16.93
C GLN A 88 -2.52 22.13 -16.44
N ALA A 89 -1.79 21.01 -16.31
CA ALA A 89 -2.32 19.74 -15.83
C ALA A 89 -2.63 19.69 -14.33
N ARG A 90 -2.32 20.73 -13.54
CA ARG A 90 -2.58 20.77 -12.08
C ARG A 90 -4.03 20.52 -11.68
N ARG A 91 -4.99 20.78 -12.58
CA ARG A 91 -6.42 20.58 -12.34
C ARG A 91 -6.95 19.22 -12.80
N VAL A 92 -6.12 18.39 -13.46
CA VAL A 92 -6.51 17.07 -13.96
C VAL A 92 -6.86 16.14 -12.80
N ARG A 93 -7.96 15.40 -12.97
CA ARG A 93 -8.43 14.44 -11.98
C ARG A 93 -7.67 13.11 -12.10
N VAL A 94 -6.58 13.01 -11.36
CA VAL A 94 -5.85 11.73 -11.20
C VAL A 94 -6.45 10.94 -10.04
N GLN A 95 -7.03 9.77 -10.30
CA GLN A 95 -7.72 8.94 -9.30
C GLN A 95 -7.32 7.46 -9.44
N THR A 96 -7.51 6.68 -8.37
CA THR A 96 -7.50 5.22 -8.54
C THR A 96 -8.82 4.75 -9.10
N PHE A 97 -8.85 3.56 -9.73
CA PHE A 97 -10.10 2.94 -10.20
C PHE A 97 -11.18 2.92 -9.11
N ASP A 98 -10.85 2.45 -7.91
CA ASP A 98 -11.80 2.42 -6.78
C ASP A 98 -12.30 3.81 -6.34
N SER A 99 -11.43 4.82 -6.43
CA SER A 99 -11.79 6.18 -6.01
C SER A 99 -12.68 6.88 -7.03
N TRP A 100 -12.45 6.60 -8.33
CA TRP A 100 -13.31 7.07 -9.40
C TRP A 100 -14.67 6.35 -9.39
N ALA A 101 -14.66 5.02 -9.28
CA ALA A 101 -15.87 4.20 -9.13
C ALA A 101 -16.77 4.70 -7.98
N TYR A 102 -16.18 4.91 -6.80
CA TYR A 102 -16.92 5.49 -5.68
C TYR A 102 -17.49 6.88 -5.98
N SER A 103 -16.77 7.71 -6.75
CA SER A 103 -17.24 9.04 -7.14
C SER A 103 -18.44 8.98 -8.09
N VAL A 104 -18.41 8.06 -9.07
CA VAL A 104 -19.52 7.85 -10.02
C VAL A 104 -20.77 7.39 -9.28
N LEU A 105 -20.65 6.36 -8.46
CA LEU A 105 -21.77 5.81 -7.67
C LEU A 105 -22.38 6.83 -6.70
N ARG A 106 -21.54 7.67 -6.08
CA ARG A 106 -22.00 8.74 -5.20
C ARG A 106 -22.70 9.87 -5.93
N GLY A 107 -22.35 10.13 -7.19
CA GLY A 107 -23.06 11.07 -8.05
C GLY A 107 -24.43 10.52 -8.45
N GLU A 108 -24.48 9.25 -8.87
CA GLU A 108 -25.72 8.59 -9.32
C GLU A 108 -26.72 8.36 -8.18
N GLN A 109 -26.26 7.85 -7.03
CA GLN A 109 -27.10 7.54 -5.87
C GLN A 109 -26.47 8.08 -4.57
N PRO A 110 -26.67 9.37 -4.25
CA PRO A 110 -26.05 10.02 -3.09
C PRO A 110 -26.47 9.42 -1.74
N ASP A 111 -27.69 8.90 -1.65
CA ASP A 111 -28.31 8.41 -0.41
C ASP A 111 -27.96 6.94 -0.08
N ARG A 112 -27.38 6.20 -1.04
CA ARG A 112 -26.97 4.81 -0.81
C ARG A 112 -25.64 4.77 -0.07
N ASP A 113 -25.54 3.93 0.97
CA ASP A 113 -24.29 3.70 1.68
C ASP A 113 -23.37 2.76 0.88
N TRP A 114 -22.71 3.34 -0.13
CA TRP A 114 -21.66 2.67 -0.90
C TRP A 114 -20.42 2.33 -0.06
N GLY A 115 -20.29 2.86 1.16
CA GLY A 115 -19.19 2.54 2.07
C GLY A 115 -19.30 1.13 2.65
N ALA A 116 -20.51 0.58 2.75
CA ALA A 116 -20.78 -0.75 3.28
C ALA A 116 -20.37 -1.89 2.33
N LEU A 117 -20.28 -1.61 1.02
CA LEU A 117 -19.92 -2.61 0.02
C LEU A 117 -18.40 -2.84 -0.03
N ARG A 118 -18.02 -4.06 -0.44
CA ARG A 118 -16.63 -4.38 -0.76
C ARG A 118 -16.16 -3.59 -1.98
N PHE A 119 -14.85 -3.48 -2.16
CA PHE A 119 -14.26 -2.79 -3.31
C PHE A 119 -14.76 -3.36 -4.63
N ASP A 120 -14.66 -4.68 -4.83
CA ASP A 120 -15.01 -5.31 -6.10
C ASP A 120 -16.52 -5.23 -6.42
N GLU A 121 -17.38 -5.26 -5.39
CA GLU A 121 -18.81 -5.01 -5.53
C GLU A 121 -19.10 -3.60 -6.06
N ARG A 122 -18.40 -2.58 -5.54
CA ARG A 122 -18.53 -1.21 -6.07
C ARG A 122 -18.04 -1.09 -7.51
N ILE A 123 -16.98 -1.79 -7.87
CA ILE A 123 -16.48 -1.79 -9.25
C ILE A 123 -17.56 -2.34 -10.18
N ARG A 124 -18.16 -3.49 -9.86
CA ARG A 124 -19.27 -4.07 -10.65
C ARG A 124 -20.48 -3.14 -10.75
N GLU A 125 -20.90 -2.54 -9.65
CA GLU A 125 -22.01 -1.58 -9.66
C GLU A 125 -21.67 -0.34 -10.51
N THR A 126 -20.40 0.06 -10.56
CA THR A 126 -19.95 1.18 -11.40
C THR A 126 -20.01 0.82 -12.87
N THR A 127 -19.62 -0.40 -13.26
CA THR A 127 -19.79 -0.90 -14.64
C THR A 127 -21.25 -0.76 -15.09
N GLU A 128 -22.18 -1.19 -14.25
CA GLU A 128 -23.62 -1.05 -14.51
C GLU A 128 -24.07 0.43 -14.54
N ALA A 129 -23.51 1.28 -13.68
CA ALA A 129 -23.80 2.72 -13.66
C ALA A 129 -23.33 3.42 -14.94
N ILE A 130 -22.14 3.06 -15.46
CA ILE A 130 -21.64 3.53 -16.75
C ILE A 130 -22.66 3.14 -17.83
N LEU A 131 -23.12 1.89 -17.86
CA LEU A 131 -24.13 1.42 -18.82
C LEU A 131 -25.46 2.19 -18.71
N ARG A 132 -25.83 2.66 -17.52
CA ARG A 132 -27.03 3.48 -17.29
C ARG A 132 -26.88 4.96 -17.64
N GLY A 133 -25.68 5.44 -17.97
CA GLY A 133 -25.45 6.84 -18.34
C GLY A 133 -24.98 7.74 -17.19
N ALA A 134 -24.53 7.16 -16.07
CA ALA A 134 -24.13 7.92 -14.88
C ALA A 134 -22.93 8.85 -15.12
N VAL A 135 -22.09 8.57 -16.13
CA VAL A 135 -20.94 9.42 -16.48
C VAL A 135 -21.41 10.65 -17.25
N GLU A 136 -22.32 10.48 -18.20
CA GLU A 136 -22.91 11.55 -18.99
C GLU A 136 -23.78 12.49 -18.16
N GLU A 137 -24.52 11.94 -17.19
CA GLU A 137 -25.33 12.72 -16.26
C GLU A 137 -24.50 13.42 -15.17
N SER A 138 -23.21 13.09 -15.04
CA SER A 138 -22.34 13.72 -14.07
C SER A 138 -22.08 15.19 -14.42
N GLU A 139 -21.79 16.02 -13.41
CA GLU A 139 -21.46 17.44 -13.63
C GLU A 139 -20.28 17.67 -14.60
N GLN A 140 -19.42 16.67 -14.75
CA GLN A 140 -18.24 16.76 -15.63
C GLN A 140 -18.52 16.23 -17.04
N GLY A 141 -19.61 15.47 -17.23
CA GLY A 141 -19.87 14.76 -18.48
C GLY A 141 -18.83 13.68 -18.81
N PRO A 142 -18.88 13.13 -20.03
CA PRO A 142 -17.91 12.15 -20.50
C PRO A 142 -16.55 12.80 -20.74
N PRO A 143 -15.43 12.08 -20.45
CA PRO A 143 -14.10 12.58 -20.77
C PRO A 143 -13.87 12.60 -22.29
N ALA A 144 -13.14 13.61 -22.78
CA ALA A 144 -12.61 13.64 -24.15
C ALA A 144 -11.34 12.78 -24.27
N HIS A 145 -10.60 12.61 -23.18
CA HIS A 145 -9.43 11.73 -23.15
C HIS A 145 -9.28 10.96 -21.83
N VAL A 146 -9.03 9.66 -21.92
CA VAL A 146 -8.77 8.79 -20.76
C VAL A 146 -7.32 8.32 -20.76
N VAL A 147 -6.60 8.58 -19.67
CA VAL A 147 -5.26 8.03 -19.44
C VAL A 147 -5.36 6.90 -18.43
N ILE A 148 -4.80 5.73 -18.78
CA ILE A 148 -4.80 4.54 -17.94
C ILE A 148 -3.35 4.10 -17.70
N ASP A 149 -2.90 4.18 -16.46
CA ASP A 149 -1.57 3.76 -16.03
C ASP A 149 -1.60 2.37 -15.37
N GLU A 150 -0.50 1.65 -15.51
CA GLU A 150 -0.29 0.28 -15.02
C GLU A 150 -1.36 -0.73 -15.51
N VAL A 151 -1.72 -0.65 -16.80
CA VAL A 151 -2.77 -1.48 -17.42
C VAL A 151 -2.58 -2.98 -17.21
N GLN A 152 -1.34 -3.45 -17.06
CA GLN A 152 -1.08 -4.88 -16.81
C GLN A 152 -1.65 -5.40 -15.47
N ASP A 153 -2.08 -4.50 -14.58
CA ASP A 153 -2.68 -4.83 -13.29
C ASP A 153 -4.22 -4.73 -13.33
N LEU A 154 -4.82 -4.41 -14.49
CA LEU A 154 -6.26 -4.49 -14.72
C LEU A 154 -6.68 -5.94 -14.98
N VAL A 155 -7.36 -6.53 -14.00
CA VAL A 155 -7.88 -7.90 -14.02
C VAL A 155 -9.30 -7.95 -13.45
N GLY A 156 -10.10 -8.93 -13.89
CA GLY A 156 -11.48 -9.16 -13.40
C GLY A 156 -12.38 -7.92 -13.45
N ASP A 157 -13.17 -7.68 -12.39
CA ASP A 157 -14.17 -6.59 -12.34
C ASP A 157 -13.63 -5.21 -12.77
N ARG A 158 -12.37 -4.88 -12.45
CA ARG A 158 -11.77 -3.57 -12.82
C ARG A 158 -11.47 -3.47 -14.32
N ARG A 159 -11.06 -4.58 -14.94
CA ARG A 159 -10.89 -4.68 -16.39
C ARG A 159 -12.24 -4.45 -17.05
N ASP A 160 -13.27 -5.18 -16.65
CA ASP A 160 -14.62 -5.09 -17.23
C ASP A 160 -15.19 -3.66 -17.15
N MET A 161 -14.96 -2.96 -16.03
CA MET A 161 -15.34 -1.56 -15.86
C MET A 161 -14.63 -0.63 -16.86
N VAL A 162 -13.34 -0.86 -17.11
CA VAL A 162 -12.54 -0.06 -18.05
C VAL A 162 -12.91 -0.35 -19.49
N GLU A 163 -13.09 -1.62 -19.86
CA GLU A 163 -13.56 -2.02 -21.19
C GLU A 163 -14.91 -1.36 -21.50
N THR A 164 -15.85 -1.44 -20.56
CA THR A 164 -17.16 -0.79 -20.66
C THR A 164 -17.06 0.72 -20.83
N LEU A 165 -16.14 1.38 -20.10
CA LEU A 165 -15.91 2.82 -20.24
C LEU A 165 -15.40 3.18 -21.64
N LEU A 166 -14.38 2.47 -22.13
CA LEU A 166 -13.78 2.75 -23.44
C LEU A 166 -14.73 2.41 -24.59
N ASP A 167 -15.47 1.30 -24.51
CA ASP A 167 -16.46 0.91 -25.51
C ASP A 167 -17.62 1.91 -25.57
N ARG A 168 -18.11 2.39 -24.42
CA ARG A 168 -19.23 3.33 -24.38
C ARG A 168 -18.90 4.68 -25.02
N PHE A 169 -17.66 5.15 -24.88
CA PHE A 169 -17.23 6.47 -25.36
C PHE A 169 -16.32 6.44 -26.58
N GLN A 170 -16.21 5.30 -27.26
CA GLN A 170 -15.28 5.11 -28.38
C GLN A 170 -15.39 6.18 -29.48
N ASP A 171 -16.57 6.73 -29.74
CA ASP A 171 -16.81 7.72 -30.80
C ASP A 171 -16.45 9.17 -30.42
N SER A 172 -16.18 9.44 -29.14
CA SER A 172 -15.99 10.80 -28.62
C SER A 172 -14.81 10.95 -27.66
N CYS A 173 -14.06 9.87 -27.42
CA CYS A 173 -12.99 9.81 -26.44
C CYS A 173 -11.74 9.14 -27.03
N GLY A 174 -10.61 9.86 -27.00
CA GLY A 174 -9.28 9.27 -27.18
C GLY A 174 -8.80 8.58 -25.90
N PHE A 175 -7.74 7.79 -25.98
CA PHE A 175 -7.13 7.23 -24.77
C PHE A 175 -5.61 7.07 -24.87
N THR A 176 -4.96 7.09 -23.71
CA THR A 176 -3.56 6.71 -23.55
C THR A 176 -3.43 5.64 -22.49
N VAL A 177 -3.17 4.42 -22.93
CA VAL A 177 -2.97 3.27 -22.06
C VAL A 177 -1.48 2.98 -21.95
N VAL A 178 -0.96 2.86 -20.73
CA VAL A 178 0.47 2.62 -20.47
C VAL A 178 0.66 1.40 -19.58
N GLY A 179 1.56 0.49 -19.97
CA GLY A 179 1.90 -0.66 -19.12
C GLY A 179 3.07 -1.52 -19.56
N ASP A 180 3.31 -2.55 -18.76
CA ASP A 180 4.38 -3.54 -18.92
C ASP A 180 3.88 -4.95 -18.56
N GLY A 181 3.57 -5.78 -19.55
CA GLY A 181 3.15 -7.17 -19.31
C GLY A 181 4.15 -8.00 -18.47
N ALA A 182 5.45 -7.69 -18.53
CA ALA A 182 6.45 -8.37 -17.70
C ALA A 182 6.33 -8.04 -16.20
N GLN A 183 5.60 -6.98 -15.85
CA GLN A 183 5.35 -6.58 -14.46
C GLN A 183 3.96 -6.99 -13.95
N ALA A 184 3.16 -7.75 -14.71
CA ALA A 184 1.83 -8.20 -14.30
C ALA A 184 1.91 -9.18 -13.10
N ILE A 185 1.75 -8.68 -11.87
CA ILE A 185 1.87 -9.50 -10.65
C ILE A 185 0.61 -9.49 -9.78
N PHE A 186 -0.47 -8.83 -10.21
CA PHE A 186 -1.74 -8.80 -9.47
C PHE A 186 -2.77 -9.85 -9.93
N GLY A 187 -2.39 -10.79 -10.80
CA GLY A 187 -3.28 -11.87 -11.25
C GLY A 187 -3.85 -12.73 -10.11
N PHE A 188 -3.23 -12.75 -8.93
CA PHE A 188 -3.77 -13.43 -7.74
C PHE A 188 -5.13 -12.89 -7.27
N GLN A 189 -5.53 -11.69 -7.70
CA GLN A 189 -6.84 -11.11 -7.38
C GLN A 189 -8.00 -11.80 -8.09
N VAL A 190 -7.72 -12.50 -9.20
CA VAL A 190 -8.72 -13.30 -9.91
C VAL A 190 -9.03 -14.54 -9.05
N SER A 191 -10.32 -14.73 -8.76
CA SER A 191 -10.82 -15.79 -7.90
C SER A 191 -10.66 -17.17 -8.55
N ASP A 192 -10.95 -17.26 -9.84
CA ASP A 192 -10.69 -18.44 -10.66
C ASP A 192 -9.20 -18.55 -10.95
N GLN A 193 -8.60 -19.66 -10.52
CA GLN A 193 -7.16 -19.89 -10.64
C GLN A 193 -6.77 -20.33 -12.04
N ASP A 194 -7.66 -21.02 -12.75
CA ASP A 194 -7.42 -21.51 -14.11
C ASP A 194 -7.53 -20.36 -15.13
N ALA A 195 -8.27 -19.31 -14.79
CA ALA A 195 -8.37 -18.08 -15.59
C ALA A 195 -7.17 -17.14 -15.45
N ARG A 196 -6.35 -17.24 -14.38
CA ARG A 196 -5.27 -16.28 -14.08
C ARG A 196 -4.23 -16.13 -15.18
N ALA A 197 -3.87 -17.23 -15.82
CA ALA A 197 -2.92 -17.23 -16.92
C ALA A 197 -3.49 -16.47 -18.12
N ALA A 198 -4.75 -16.74 -18.48
CA ALA A 198 -5.45 -16.09 -19.57
C ALA A 198 -5.70 -14.59 -19.33
N GLU A 199 -5.86 -14.17 -18.06
CA GLU A 199 -6.00 -12.76 -17.68
C GLU A 199 -4.72 -11.95 -17.89
N THR A 200 -3.55 -12.61 -17.92
CA THR A 200 -2.30 -11.92 -18.22
C THR A 200 -2.30 -11.49 -19.68
N ASN A 201 -2.03 -10.20 -19.92
CA ASN A 201 -2.03 -9.58 -21.24
C ASN A 201 -3.40 -9.50 -21.94
N TYR A 202 -4.45 -10.11 -21.38
CA TYR A 202 -5.80 -10.10 -21.94
C TYR A 202 -6.23 -8.72 -22.40
N PHE A 203 -6.08 -7.71 -21.54
CA PHE A 203 -6.51 -6.34 -21.87
C PHE A 203 -5.70 -5.73 -23.03
N PHE A 204 -4.41 -6.08 -23.17
CA PHE A 204 -3.62 -5.65 -24.32
C PHE A 204 -4.15 -6.28 -25.61
N ASP A 205 -4.51 -7.56 -25.56
CA ASP A 205 -5.03 -8.28 -26.72
C ASP A 205 -6.46 -7.82 -27.07
N TRP A 206 -7.28 -7.54 -26.06
CA TRP A 206 -8.59 -6.92 -26.21
C TRP A 206 -8.49 -5.56 -26.89
N LEU A 207 -7.60 -4.66 -26.45
CA LEU A 207 -7.40 -3.36 -27.11
C LEU A 207 -7.06 -3.50 -28.60
N ARG A 208 -6.15 -4.43 -28.94
CA ARG A 208 -5.77 -4.69 -30.33
C ARG A 208 -6.94 -5.24 -31.16
N ALA A 209 -7.76 -6.08 -30.56
CA ALA A 209 -8.91 -6.68 -31.22
C ALA A 209 -10.08 -5.71 -31.38
N SER A 210 -10.31 -4.83 -30.39
CA SER A 210 -11.41 -3.86 -30.37
C SER A 210 -11.12 -2.63 -31.24
N TYR A 211 -9.84 -2.26 -31.39
CA TYR A 211 -9.42 -1.06 -32.14
C TYR A 211 -8.38 -1.36 -33.24
N PRO A 212 -8.61 -2.32 -34.14
CA PRO A 212 -7.58 -2.82 -35.05
C PRO A 212 -7.05 -1.77 -36.04
N ASP A 213 -7.89 -0.83 -36.47
CA ASP A 213 -7.54 0.18 -37.49
C ASP A 213 -7.11 1.52 -36.87
N ASP A 214 -7.49 1.78 -35.62
CA ASP A 214 -7.32 3.09 -34.95
C ASP A 214 -6.28 3.06 -33.82
N LEU A 215 -5.85 1.88 -33.36
CA LEU A 215 -4.90 1.75 -32.26
C LEU A 215 -3.46 2.04 -32.70
N VAL A 216 -2.87 3.06 -32.09
CA VAL A 216 -1.45 3.41 -32.29
C VAL A 216 -0.61 2.79 -31.17
N GLU A 217 0.23 1.82 -31.53
CA GLU A 217 1.15 1.15 -30.59
C GLU A 217 2.54 1.78 -30.60
N LEU A 218 2.97 2.31 -29.45
CA LEU A 218 4.29 2.90 -29.24
C LEU A 218 5.06 2.18 -28.13
N HIS A 219 6.39 2.20 -28.22
CA HIS A 219 7.26 1.41 -27.36
C HIS A 219 8.35 2.28 -26.73
N LEU A 220 8.48 2.22 -25.40
CA LEU A 220 9.59 2.86 -24.66
C LEU A 220 10.63 1.80 -24.28
N THR A 221 11.79 1.86 -24.91
CA THR A 221 12.84 0.81 -24.80
C THR A 221 13.98 1.19 -23.86
N THR A 222 14.27 2.49 -23.72
CA THR A 222 15.41 2.98 -22.93
C THR A 222 15.13 2.89 -21.43
N ASN A 223 16.02 2.26 -20.65
CA ASN A 223 15.92 2.21 -19.19
C ASN A 223 16.74 3.35 -18.55
N PHE A 224 16.08 4.16 -17.71
CA PHE A 224 16.69 5.28 -16.98
C PHE A 224 16.89 5.00 -15.49
N ARG A 225 16.39 3.87 -14.97
CA ARG A 225 16.41 3.54 -13.54
C ARG A 225 17.72 2.88 -13.12
N ALA A 226 18.13 1.84 -13.84
CA ALA A 226 19.27 1.00 -13.51
C ALA A 226 20.56 1.69 -13.97
N ARG A 227 21.41 2.07 -13.02
CA ARG A 227 22.64 2.83 -13.24
C ARG A 227 23.87 1.95 -13.38
N THR A 228 23.89 0.79 -12.74
CA THR A 228 24.99 -0.19 -12.70
C THR A 228 24.72 -1.42 -13.57
N GLU A 229 25.71 -2.31 -13.75
CA GLU A 229 25.50 -3.58 -14.48
C GLU A 229 24.66 -4.56 -13.66
N GLU A 230 24.84 -4.58 -12.35
CA GLU A 230 24.12 -5.41 -11.38
C GLU A 230 22.62 -5.07 -11.36
N ALA A 231 22.27 -3.78 -11.39
CA ALA A 231 20.86 -3.37 -11.47
C ALA A 231 20.22 -3.71 -12.83
N ARG A 232 21.03 -3.94 -13.88
CA ARG A 232 20.56 -4.29 -15.23
C ARG A 232 20.42 -5.79 -15.46
N THR A 233 20.87 -6.64 -14.53
CA THR A 233 20.96 -8.11 -14.68
C THR A 233 19.69 -8.76 -15.23
N ALA A 234 18.50 -8.34 -14.78
CA ALA A 234 17.24 -8.95 -15.21
C ALA A 234 16.60 -8.28 -16.45
N LEU A 235 17.02 -7.08 -16.86
CA LEU A 235 16.29 -6.26 -17.84
C LEU A 235 16.11 -6.94 -19.20
N ALA A 236 17.13 -7.67 -19.66
CA ALA A 236 17.09 -8.38 -20.94
C ALA A 236 15.98 -9.45 -20.99
N VAL A 237 15.56 -10.00 -19.84
CA VAL A 237 14.52 -11.03 -19.76
C VAL A 237 13.11 -10.45 -19.97
N GLY A 238 12.92 -9.15 -19.71
CA GLY A 238 11.61 -8.50 -19.74
C GLY A 238 10.90 -8.60 -21.10
N ALA A 239 11.63 -8.43 -22.20
CA ALA A 239 11.05 -8.51 -23.55
C ALA A 239 10.55 -9.91 -23.92
N GLU A 240 11.14 -10.96 -23.33
CA GLU A 240 10.70 -12.34 -23.52
C GLU A 240 9.51 -12.67 -22.59
N LEU A 241 9.55 -12.19 -21.34
CA LEU A 241 8.44 -12.36 -20.38
C LEU A 241 7.11 -11.75 -20.84
N LYS A 242 7.17 -10.64 -21.59
CA LYS A 242 5.98 -10.02 -22.20
C LYS A 242 5.25 -10.93 -23.18
N ARG A 243 5.95 -11.90 -23.77
CA ARG A 243 5.49 -12.78 -24.86
C ARG A 243 5.24 -14.21 -24.37
N LEU A 244 4.93 -14.38 -23.09
CA LEU A 244 4.51 -15.67 -22.56
C LEU A 244 3.23 -16.13 -23.27
N PRO A 245 3.10 -17.43 -23.59
CA PRO A 245 1.88 -17.98 -24.16
C PRO A 245 0.67 -17.77 -23.23
N SER A 246 -0.52 -17.61 -23.81
CA SER A 246 -1.77 -17.52 -23.04
C SER A 246 -2.37 -18.90 -22.72
N GLU A 247 -1.94 -19.95 -23.42
CA GLU A 247 -2.35 -21.33 -23.15
C GLU A 247 -1.72 -21.80 -21.81
N PRO A 248 -2.51 -22.33 -20.85
CA PRO A 248 -2.02 -22.59 -19.49
C PRO A 248 -0.81 -23.52 -19.39
N ALA A 249 -0.79 -24.65 -20.10
CA ALA A 249 0.30 -25.62 -19.98
C ALA A 249 1.60 -25.10 -20.61
N GLU A 250 1.50 -24.40 -21.74
CA GLU A 250 2.63 -23.73 -22.38
C GLU A 250 3.16 -22.56 -21.54
N SER A 251 2.25 -21.77 -20.95
CA SER A 251 2.57 -20.67 -20.02
C SER A 251 3.31 -21.19 -18.79
N ASP A 252 2.83 -22.28 -18.17
CA ASP A 252 3.47 -22.91 -17.02
C ASP A 252 4.88 -23.39 -17.35
N ALA A 253 5.05 -24.08 -18.49
CA ALA A 253 6.35 -24.59 -18.92
C ALA A 253 7.34 -23.45 -19.22
N ALA A 254 6.88 -22.39 -19.91
CA ALA A 254 7.67 -21.20 -20.20
C ALA A 254 8.00 -20.45 -18.90
N GLY A 255 7.03 -20.25 -18.02
CA GLY A 255 7.16 -19.62 -16.72
C GLY A 255 8.21 -20.33 -15.85
N GLU A 256 8.19 -21.67 -15.80
CA GLU A 256 9.17 -22.47 -15.07
C GLU A 256 10.59 -22.34 -15.66
N LYS A 257 10.71 -22.17 -16.97
CA LYS A 257 12.00 -21.87 -17.63
C LYS A 257 12.49 -20.47 -17.27
N PHE A 258 11.63 -19.45 -17.31
CA PHE A 258 12.02 -18.08 -16.96
C PHE A 258 12.32 -17.92 -15.47
N HIS A 259 11.54 -18.55 -14.60
CA HIS A 259 11.80 -18.57 -13.17
C HIS A 259 13.18 -19.14 -12.86
N ARG A 260 13.55 -20.27 -13.48
CA ARG A 260 14.89 -20.85 -13.35
C ARG A 260 15.97 -19.90 -13.87
N ARG A 261 15.82 -19.35 -15.08
CA ARG A 261 16.78 -18.41 -15.67
C ARG A 261 17.00 -17.18 -14.77
N LEU A 262 15.93 -16.59 -14.25
CA LEU A 262 16.01 -15.45 -13.33
C LEU A 262 16.64 -15.82 -12.00
N THR A 263 16.37 -17.02 -11.48
CA THR A 263 17.03 -17.54 -10.28
C THR A 263 18.54 -17.69 -10.50
N ASP A 264 18.96 -18.23 -11.64
CA ASP A 264 20.38 -18.36 -11.99
C ASP A 264 21.07 -17.00 -12.13
N LEU A 265 20.39 -16.03 -12.77
CA LEU A 265 20.86 -14.64 -12.85
C LEU A 265 20.95 -13.98 -11.47
N LEU A 266 19.98 -14.21 -10.57
CA LEU A 266 20.06 -13.72 -9.20
C LEU A 266 21.23 -14.37 -8.45
N ARG A 267 21.49 -15.66 -8.66
CA ARG A 267 22.60 -16.39 -8.03
C ARG A 267 23.97 -15.91 -8.49
N SER A 268 24.09 -15.36 -9.69
CA SER A 268 25.31 -14.70 -10.16
C SER A 268 25.51 -13.31 -9.55
N CYS A 269 24.47 -12.71 -8.96
CA CYS A 269 24.62 -11.46 -8.21
C CYS A 269 25.35 -11.72 -6.88
N PRO A 270 26.01 -10.71 -6.30
CA PRO A 270 26.72 -10.87 -5.05
C PRO A 270 25.78 -11.34 -3.91
N ASP A 271 26.30 -12.25 -3.09
CA ASP A 271 25.66 -12.65 -1.84
C ASP A 271 25.80 -11.50 -0.83
N PHE A 272 24.70 -11.09 -0.21
CA PHE A 272 24.74 -10.07 0.83
C PHE A 272 25.39 -10.59 2.12
N GLY A 273 25.37 -11.90 2.33
CA GLY A 273 25.88 -12.56 3.52
C GLY A 273 24.80 -12.90 4.56
N PRO A 274 25.13 -13.77 5.53
CA PRO A 274 24.24 -14.16 6.61
C PRO A 274 23.96 -12.99 7.56
N LEU A 275 22.76 -12.91 8.13
CA LEU A 275 22.40 -11.86 9.10
C LEU A 275 23.13 -12.05 10.44
N GLU A 276 23.70 -13.22 10.70
CA GLU A 276 24.54 -13.51 11.85
C GLU A 276 25.93 -12.86 11.75
N ASP A 277 26.37 -12.44 10.56
CA ASP A 277 27.66 -11.78 10.36
C ASP A 277 27.59 -10.29 10.75
N PRO A 278 28.43 -9.82 11.71
CA PRO A 278 28.51 -8.41 12.09
C PRO A 278 28.76 -7.45 10.92
N PHE A 279 29.51 -7.88 9.89
CA PHE A 279 29.77 -7.04 8.72
C PHE A 279 28.51 -6.81 7.87
N THR A 280 27.70 -7.85 7.66
CA THR A 280 26.39 -7.78 6.99
C THR A 280 25.46 -6.80 7.72
N VAL A 281 25.34 -6.95 9.04
CA VAL A 281 24.51 -6.09 9.89
C VAL A 281 25.01 -4.64 9.88
N GLY A 282 26.33 -4.44 9.95
CA GLY A 282 26.96 -3.13 9.82
C GLY A 282 26.65 -2.47 8.49
N SER A 283 26.69 -3.23 7.39
CA SER A 283 26.39 -2.74 6.05
C SER A 283 24.93 -2.30 5.87
N LEU A 284 23.96 -2.96 6.52
CA LEU A 284 22.56 -2.53 6.53
C LEU A 284 22.37 -1.22 7.30
N ARG A 285 23.01 -1.09 8.46
CA ARG A 285 22.89 0.10 9.32
C ARG A 285 23.53 1.34 8.72
N ALA A 286 24.69 1.17 8.08
CA ALA A 286 25.51 2.27 7.59
C ALA A 286 25.13 2.73 6.17
N TYR A 287 24.26 2.02 5.46
CA TYR A 287 23.92 2.39 4.08
C TYR A 287 23.21 3.75 4.03
N PRO A 288 23.73 4.73 3.28
CA PRO A 288 23.19 6.09 3.26
C PRO A 288 21.95 6.23 2.37
N GLY A 289 21.80 5.35 1.37
CA GLY A 289 20.70 5.38 0.42
C GLY A 289 19.45 4.63 0.90
N THR A 290 18.50 4.49 -0.01
CA THR A 290 17.29 3.68 0.19
C THR A 290 17.56 2.20 -0.09
N CYS A 291 17.19 1.33 0.84
CA CYS A 291 17.41 -0.11 0.75
C CYS A 291 16.09 -0.87 0.95
N ALA A 292 15.86 -1.89 0.13
CA ALA A 292 14.76 -2.82 0.31
C ALA A 292 15.22 -4.27 0.39
N ILE A 293 14.67 -5.03 1.34
CA ILE A 293 14.71 -6.50 1.34
C ILE A 293 13.38 -6.98 0.77
N LEU A 294 13.42 -7.63 -0.39
CA LEU A 294 12.23 -8.06 -1.13
C LEU A 294 11.97 -9.55 -0.95
N CYS A 295 10.84 -9.84 -0.31
CA CYS A 295 10.36 -11.17 0.02
C CYS A 295 9.29 -11.64 -0.97
N ARG A 296 9.17 -12.97 -1.14
CA ARG A 296 8.06 -13.57 -1.88
C ARG A 296 6.72 -13.33 -1.18
N ASP A 297 6.67 -13.58 0.13
CA ASP A 297 5.44 -13.52 0.92
C ASP A 297 5.61 -12.81 2.28
N ASN A 298 4.47 -12.61 2.97
CA ASN A 298 4.45 -11.93 4.25
C ASN A 298 5.16 -12.73 5.36
N ARG A 299 5.25 -14.06 5.26
CA ARG A 299 5.91 -14.88 6.29
C ARG A 299 7.40 -14.59 6.31
N GLN A 300 8.02 -14.56 5.13
CA GLN A 300 9.43 -14.19 4.99
C GLN A 300 9.69 -12.78 5.52
N ALA A 301 8.85 -11.81 5.16
CA ALA A 301 8.96 -10.44 5.65
C ALA A 301 8.86 -10.35 7.19
N LEU A 302 7.95 -11.10 7.81
CA LEU A 302 7.78 -11.14 9.26
C LEU A 302 8.99 -11.74 9.97
N VAL A 303 9.50 -12.89 9.50
CA VAL A 303 10.65 -13.57 10.11
C VAL A 303 11.93 -12.75 9.95
N LEU A 304 12.16 -12.18 8.76
CA LEU A 304 13.31 -11.29 8.54
C LEU A 304 13.20 -10.03 9.38
N SER A 305 12.02 -9.44 9.49
CA SER A 305 11.81 -8.27 10.35
C SER A 305 12.13 -8.56 11.82
N GLU A 306 11.67 -9.71 12.33
CA GLU A 306 11.99 -10.15 13.69
C GLU A 306 13.52 -10.32 13.88
N ALA A 307 14.20 -10.97 12.95
CA ALA A 307 15.66 -11.17 12.99
C ALA A 307 16.43 -9.83 12.93
N LEU A 308 16.01 -8.91 12.05
CA LEU A 308 16.63 -7.59 11.95
C LEU A 308 16.46 -6.78 13.24
N PHE A 309 15.28 -6.82 13.86
CA PHE A 309 15.07 -6.14 15.14
C PHE A 309 15.90 -6.76 16.28
N SER A 310 16.01 -8.09 16.35
CA SER A 310 16.84 -8.75 17.38
C SER A 310 18.32 -8.42 17.22
N LEU A 311 18.76 -8.14 15.99
CA LEU A 311 20.10 -7.67 15.66
C LEU A 311 20.26 -6.15 15.80
N GLY A 312 19.21 -5.41 16.18
CA GLY A 312 19.21 -3.96 16.35
C GLY A 312 19.32 -3.18 15.03
N VAL A 313 18.76 -3.69 13.94
CA VAL A 313 18.69 -3.00 12.64
C VAL A 313 17.31 -2.33 12.52
N GLY A 314 17.30 -1.00 12.59
CA GLY A 314 16.08 -0.21 12.40
C GLY A 314 15.58 -0.33 10.95
N HIS A 315 14.33 -0.73 10.78
CA HIS A 315 13.69 -0.90 9.48
C HIS A 315 12.18 -0.78 9.61
N ARG A 316 11.49 -0.71 8.46
CA ARG A 316 10.03 -0.75 8.40
C ARG A 316 9.55 -1.92 7.56
N VAL A 317 8.52 -2.62 8.01
CA VAL A 317 7.80 -3.57 7.16
C VAL A 317 6.79 -2.79 6.30
N GLN A 318 6.85 -2.95 4.99
CA GLN A 318 5.94 -2.25 4.08
C GLN A 318 4.50 -2.68 4.33
N ARG A 319 3.65 -1.70 4.63
CA ARG A 319 2.23 -1.89 4.97
C ARG A 319 1.42 -2.34 3.76
N ALA A 320 0.28 -2.96 4.03
CA ALA A 320 -0.71 -3.21 2.99
C ALA A 320 -1.38 -1.88 2.56
N LEU A 321 -1.88 -1.78 1.33
CA LEU A 321 -2.49 -0.54 0.81
C LEU A 321 -3.75 -0.10 1.58
N GLN A 322 -4.42 -1.05 2.24
CA GLN A 322 -5.57 -0.79 3.11
C GLN A 322 -5.18 -0.25 4.49
N ASP A 323 -3.92 -0.39 4.90
CA ASP A 323 -3.45 0.08 6.20
C ASP A 323 -3.10 1.57 6.14
N ARG A 324 -4.03 2.40 6.61
CA ARG A 324 -3.97 3.88 6.53
C ARG A 324 -3.96 4.51 7.92
N PRO A 325 -2.81 4.53 8.62
CA PRO A 325 -2.72 5.25 9.89
C PRO A 325 -2.89 6.75 9.64
N VAL A 326 -3.73 7.39 10.44
CA VAL A 326 -3.84 8.85 10.42
C VAL A 326 -2.66 9.43 11.18
N PRO A 327 -1.92 10.42 10.65
CA PRO A 327 -0.75 10.96 11.34
C PRO A 327 -1.07 11.53 12.72
N ALA A 328 -0.16 11.36 13.67
CA ALA A 328 -0.33 11.83 15.05
C ALA A 328 -0.41 13.37 15.18
N TRP A 329 0.14 14.13 14.22
CA TRP A 329 0.01 15.60 14.21
C TRP A 329 -1.44 16.07 14.11
N VAL A 330 -2.35 15.26 13.52
CA VAL A 330 -3.78 15.58 13.41
C VAL A 330 -4.39 15.76 14.80
N THR A 331 -4.07 14.88 15.75
CA THR A 331 -4.50 15.03 17.15
C THR A 331 -4.00 16.35 17.74
N SER A 332 -2.75 16.72 17.47
CA SER A 332 -2.14 17.95 18.01
C SER A 332 -2.89 19.20 17.54
N VAL A 333 -3.21 19.26 16.23
CA VAL A 333 -3.95 20.38 15.65
C VAL A 333 -5.37 20.47 16.21
N LEU A 334 -6.11 19.36 16.19
CA LEU A 334 -7.53 19.39 16.55
C LEU A 334 -7.71 19.64 18.06
N ARG A 335 -6.84 19.08 18.93
CA ARG A 335 -6.88 19.38 20.38
C ARG A 335 -6.56 20.84 20.69
N GLY A 336 -5.64 21.46 19.94
CA GLY A 336 -5.25 22.86 20.15
C GLY A 336 -6.20 23.90 19.54
N THR A 337 -7.20 23.47 18.76
CA THR A 337 -8.11 24.39 18.04
C THR A 337 -9.12 25.08 18.97
N GLY A 338 -9.68 24.36 19.95
CA GLY A 338 -10.63 24.90 20.93
C GLY A 338 -11.93 25.46 20.34
N THR A 339 -12.18 25.28 19.05
CA THR A 339 -13.29 25.86 18.27
C THR A 339 -13.81 24.82 17.27
N THR A 340 -14.99 25.04 16.71
CA THR A 340 -15.61 24.13 15.73
C THR A 340 -15.10 24.33 14.31
N THR A 341 -14.47 25.47 14.03
CA THR A 341 -13.91 25.81 12.73
C THR A 341 -12.49 26.34 12.89
N LEU A 342 -11.63 26.12 11.90
CA LEU A 342 -10.23 26.51 11.95
C LEU A 342 -9.88 27.35 10.72
N ALA A 343 -9.18 28.47 10.93
CA ALA A 343 -8.60 29.31 9.88
C ALA A 343 -7.17 28.84 9.51
N GLU A 344 -6.69 29.21 8.33
CA GLU A 344 -5.39 28.77 7.82
C GLU A 344 -4.23 29.22 8.72
N GLU A 345 -4.24 30.47 9.17
CA GLU A 345 -3.20 31.04 10.02
C GLU A 345 -3.10 30.26 11.34
N ARG A 346 -4.25 30.03 11.99
CA ARG A 346 -4.31 29.28 13.24
C ARG A 346 -3.93 27.81 13.05
N PHE A 347 -4.30 27.20 11.92
CA PHE A 347 -3.86 25.86 11.57
C PHE A 347 -2.34 25.78 11.48
N GLN A 348 -1.70 26.72 10.79
CA GLN A 348 -0.24 26.76 10.64
C GLN A 348 0.48 26.99 11.99
N GLU A 349 -0.07 27.83 12.87
CA GLU A 349 0.43 28.01 14.24
C GLU A 349 0.39 26.70 15.02
N LEU A 350 -0.76 26.03 15.06
CA LEU A 350 -0.96 24.78 15.79
C LEU A 350 -0.08 23.65 15.26
N LEU A 351 0.05 23.57 13.93
CA LEU A 351 0.92 22.59 13.27
C LEU A 351 2.40 22.83 13.58
N SER A 352 2.80 24.08 13.82
CA SER A 352 4.19 24.44 14.17
C SER A 352 4.50 24.24 15.66
N ALA A 353 3.51 24.47 16.53
CA ALA A 353 3.66 24.32 17.97
C ALA A 353 3.51 22.86 18.44
N GLY A 354 2.95 21.98 17.60
CA GLY A 354 2.74 20.57 17.93
C GLY A 354 4.06 19.80 18.11
N PRO A 355 4.08 18.78 18.99
CA PRO A 355 5.28 17.98 19.25
C PRO A 355 5.70 17.11 18.05
N ILE A 356 4.79 16.89 17.10
CA ILE A 356 5.01 16.03 15.93
C ILE A 356 4.85 16.88 14.68
N ALA A 357 5.96 17.07 13.97
CA ALA A 357 5.95 17.77 12.70
C ALA A 357 5.29 16.91 11.60
N PRO A 358 4.49 17.50 10.71
CA PRO A 358 3.99 16.79 9.54
C PRO A 358 5.10 16.59 8.50
N VAL A 359 4.93 15.57 7.67
CA VAL A 359 5.75 15.34 6.49
C VAL A 359 5.12 16.08 5.30
N GLY A 360 5.92 16.90 4.60
CA GLY A 360 5.50 17.58 3.38
C GLY A 360 5.15 19.06 3.55
N ASP A 361 4.70 19.67 2.44
CA ASP A 361 4.40 21.10 2.36
C ASP A 361 3.15 21.49 3.16
N ARG A 362 3.30 22.45 4.08
CA ARG A 362 2.22 22.87 5.00
C ARG A 362 1.01 23.45 4.28
N THR A 363 1.23 24.23 3.22
CA THR A 363 0.14 24.81 2.43
C THR A 363 -0.63 23.73 1.67
N ARG A 364 0.07 22.70 1.16
CA ARG A 364 -0.56 21.51 0.56
C ARG A 364 -1.39 20.74 1.59
N ILE A 365 -0.87 20.55 2.80
CA ILE A 365 -1.59 19.86 3.89
C ILE A 365 -2.90 20.59 4.18
N TRP A 366 -2.84 21.91 4.36
CA TRP A 366 -4.02 22.74 4.58
C TRP A 366 -5.03 22.60 3.42
N ARG A 367 -4.58 22.77 2.18
CA ARG A 367 -5.46 22.69 1.00
C ARG A 367 -6.17 21.33 0.89
N SER A 368 -5.44 20.24 1.10
CA SER A 368 -5.99 18.89 1.05
C SER A 368 -7.00 18.64 2.17
N LEU A 369 -6.64 18.97 3.42
CA LEU A 369 -7.51 18.74 4.57
C LEU A 369 -8.76 19.63 4.53
N ARG A 370 -8.61 20.92 4.21
CA ARG A 370 -9.73 21.84 4.00
C ARG A 370 -10.62 21.37 2.86
N GLY A 371 -10.04 20.85 1.78
CA GLY A 371 -10.79 20.30 0.66
C GLY A 371 -11.75 19.18 1.07
N ALA A 372 -11.32 18.33 2.02
CA ALA A 372 -12.10 17.21 2.55
C ALA A 372 -13.04 17.60 3.71
N ALA A 373 -12.75 18.70 4.43
CA ALA A 373 -13.48 19.15 5.61
C ALA A 373 -13.84 20.65 5.51
N ARG A 374 -14.60 21.02 4.47
CA ARG A 374 -14.92 22.43 4.18
C ARG A 374 -15.90 23.03 5.20
N ALA A 375 -15.62 24.28 5.60
CA ALA A 375 -16.57 25.17 6.25
C ALA A 375 -16.73 26.49 5.44
N PRO A 376 -17.81 27.28 5.68
CA PRO A 376 -18.00 28.57 5.04
C PRO A 376 -16.84 29.54 5.29
N GLY A 377 -16.66 30.51 4.39
CA GLY A 377 -15.65 31.57 4.56
C GLY A 377 -14.19 31.12 4.38
N GLY A 378 -13.96 29.96 3.75
CA GLY A 378 -12.60 29.43 3.56
C GLY A 378 -12.01 28.76 4.79
N LEU A 379 -12.84 28.49 5.80
CA LEU A 379 -12.48 27.78 7.03
C LEU A 379 -12.54 26.26 6.83
N MET A 380 -12.01 25.53 7.81
CA MET A 380 -12.08 24.07 7.91
C MET A 380 -13.01 23.66 9.06
N ASP A 381 -13.88 22.68 8.85
CA ASP A 381 -14.75 22.11 9.87
C ASP A 381 -14.00 21.02 10.67
N VAL A 382 -13.78 21.27 11.96
CA VAL A 382 -13.06 20.36 12.86
C VAL A 382 -13.81 19.05 13.08
N ALA A 383 -15.14 19.09 13.19
CA ALA A 383 -15.97 17.90 13.35
C ALA A 383 -15.97 17.04 12.09
N ALA A 384 -15.90 17.67 10.90
CA ALA A 384 -15.73 16.96 9.64
C ALA A 384 -14.37 16.24 9.57
N VAL A 385 -13.27 16.87 10.01
CA VAL A 385 -11.96 16.17 10.08
C VAL A 385 -12.04 14.96 11.01
N ARG A 386 -12.63 15.09 12.20
CA ARG A 386 -12.83 13.95 13.11
C ARG A 386 -13.65 12.84 12.48
N ARG A 387 -14.69 13.18 11.71
CA ARG A 387 -15.52 12.20 10.99
C ARG A 387 -14.70 11.44 9.95
N LEU A 388 -13.83 12.12 9.19
CA LEU A 388 -12.92 11.47 8.24
C LEU A 388 -11.99 10.46 8.94
N VAL A 389 -11.49 10.78 10.14
CA VAL A 389 -10.68 9.84 10.94
C VAL A 389 -11.51 8.62 11.35
N ALA A 390 -12.69 8.83 11.92
CA ALA A 390 -13.56 7.75 12.40
C ALA A 390 -14.03 6.81 11.28
N GLU A 391 -14.30 7.35 10.09
CA GLU A 391 -14.75 6.60 8.91
C GLU A 391 -13.58 5.97 8.13
N GLY A 392 -12.32 6.20 8.52
CA GLY A 392 -11.15 5.73 7.76
C GLY A 392 -11.02 6.37 6.38
N ARG A 393 -11.57 7.58 6.22
CA ARG A 393 -11.63 8.37 4.98
C ARG A 393 -10.69 9.58 4.98
N PHE A 394 -9.73 9.59 5.90
CA PHE A 394 -8.72 10.64 5.96
C PHE A 394 -7.92 10.72 4.63
N PRO A 395 -7.57 11.92 4.13
CA PRO A 395 -6.88 12.07 2.85
C PRO A 395 -5.54 11.31 2.79
N ASP A 396 -5.34 10.51 1.74
CA ASP A 396 -4.18 9.62 1.61
C ASP A 396 -2.86 10.34 1.44
N ASP A 397 -2.89 11.46 0.73
CA ASP A 397 -1.73 12.31 0.52
C ASP A 397 -1.21 12.89 1.84
N LEU A 398 -2.06 12.95 2.86
CA LEU A 398 -1.74 13.39 4.21
C LEU A 398 -1.40 12.24 5.15
N ALA A 399 -1.91 11.02 4.89
CA ALA A 399 -1.59 9.82 5.65
C ALA A 399 -0.18 9.26 5.39
N ALA A 400 0.59 9.90 4.50
CA ALA A 400 1.93 9.50 4.14
C ALA A 400 2.90 9.59 5.32
N VAL A 401 3.56 8.48 5.64
CA VAL A 401 4.63 8.40 6.65
C VAL A 401 5.99 8.56 5.97
N GLU A 402 6.96 9.13 6.69
CA GLU A 402 8.35 9.29 6.23
C GLU A 402 8.89 8.00 5.60
N PRO A 403 9.64 8.07 4.48
CA PRO A 403 10.30 6.92 3.91
C PRO A 403 11.34 6.37 4.90
N ALA A 404 11.30 5.07 5.20
CA ALA A 404 12.33 4.41 5.98
C ALA A 404 13.55 4.14 5.09
N LYS A 405 14.76 4.29 5.64
CA LYS A 405 16.02 3.98 4.93
C LYS A 405 16.10 2.51 4.52
N LEU A 406 15.65 1.62 5.40
CA LEU A 406 15.53 0.18 5.14
C LEU A 406 14.07 -0.25 5.24
N VAL A 407 13.58 -0.88 4.18
CA VAL A 407 12.24 -1.45 4.11
C VAL A 407 12.33 -2.96 3.89
N VAL A 408 11.52 -3.72 4.63
CA VAL A 408 11.27 -5.14 4.34
C VAL A 408 9.88 -5.24 3.72
N SER A 409 9.77 -5.75 2.50
CA SER A 409 8.52 -5.75 1.75
C SER A 409 8.34 -7.05 0.99
N THR A 410 7.10 -7.42 0.73
CA THR A 410 6.84 -8.35 -0.38
C THR A 410 7.07 -7.64 -1.71
N VAL A 411 7.40 -8.40 -2.76
CA VAL A 411 7.52 -7.85 -4.13
C VAL A 411 6.27 -7.08 -4.53
N HIS A 412 5.09 -7.65 -4.28
CA HIS A 412 3.79 -7.06 -4.58
C HIS A 412 3.61 -5.67 -3.96
N ARG A 413 3.99 -5.50 -2.68
CA ARG A 413 3.87 -4.21 -1.97
C ARG A 413 4.96 -3.20 -2.34
N ALA A 414 6.07 -3.68 -2.90
CA ALA A 414 7.15 -2.84 -3.39
C ALA A 414 6.99 -2.43 -4.86
N LYS A 415 5.99 -2.95 -5.58
CA LYS A 415 5.74 -2.54 -6.96
C LYS A 415 5.41 -1.04 -7.02
N GLY A 416 6.01 -0.36 -7.99
CA GLY A 416 5.93 1.10 -8.13
C GLY A 416 6.88 1.87 -7.21
N LEU A 417 7.55 1.22 -6.25
CA LEU A 417 8.63 1.81 -5.48
C LEU A 417 9.99 1.55 -6.14
N GLU A 418 10.97 2.38 -5.80
CA GLU A 418 12.35 2.29 -6.29
C GLU A 418 13.31 2.45 -5.13
N PHE A 419 14.43 1.73 -5.19
CA PHE A 419 15.45 1.73 -4.14
C PHE A 419 16.84 1.80 -4.75
N ASP A 420 17.75 2.51 -4.08
CA ASP A 420 19.16 2.55 -4.48
C ASP A 420 19.79 1.15 -4.37
N ARG A 421 19.44 0.42 -3.30
CA ARG A 421 19.82 -0.98 -3.07
C ARG A 421 18.60 -1.89 -2.92
N VAL A 422 18.65 -3.05 -3.56
CA VAL A 422 17.69 -4.14 -3.39
C VAL A 422 18.41 -5.43 -3.02
N ILE A 423 17.92 -6.07 -1.97
CA ILE A 423 18.34 -7.40 -1.53
C ILE A 423 17.16 -8.33 -1.75
N VAL A 424 17.26 -9.24 -2.71
CA VAL A 424 16.19 -10.21 -3.01
C VAL A 424 16.38 -11.46 -2.15
N VAL A 425 15.33 -11.86 -1.45
CA VAL A 425 15.30 -13.14 -0.74
C VAL A 425 15.29 -14.27 -1.77
N GLU A 426 16.22 -15.22 -1.64
CA GLU A 426 16.39 -16.28 -2.63
C GLU A 426 15.07 -17.05 -2.84
N PRO A 427 14.59 -17.17 -4.09
CA PRO A 427 13.32 -17.79 -4.39
C PRO A 427 13.41 -19.32 -4.23
N ALA A 428 12.33 -19.92 -3.75
CA ALA A 428 12.17 -21.37 -3.81
C ALA A 428 11.97 -21.83 -5.26
N THR A 429 12.40 -23.03 -5.59
CA THR A 429 12.10 -23.64 -6.89
C THR A 429 10.59 -23.90 -7.02
N THR A 430 10.09 -23.91 -8.25
CA THR A 430 8.71 -24.32 -8.58
C THR A 430 8.36 -25.69 -7.98
N ALA A 431 9.30 -26.64 -8.00
CA ALA A 431 9.13 -27.96 -7.39
C ALA A 431 8.95 -27.93 -5.87
N GLU A 432 9.68 -27.05 -5.16
CA GLU A 432 9.50 -26.84 -3.72
C GLU A 432 8.18 -26.14 -3.41
N LEU A 433 7.79 -25.16 -4.23
CA LEU A 433 6.51 -24.46 -4.08
C LEU A 433 5.32 -25.41 -4.25
N ARG A 434 5.36 -26.32 -5.22
CA ARG A 434 4.31 -27.34 -5.45
C ARG A 434 4.16 -28.32 -4.28
N LYS A 435 5.16 -28.45 -3.40
CA LYS A 435 5.04 -29.23 -2.15
C LYS A 435 4.32 -28.46 -1.03
N GLN A 436 4.35 -27.13 -1.07
CA GLN A 436 3.82 -26.26 -0.02
C GLN A 436 2.46 -25.67 -0.38
N HIS A 437 2.14 -25.59 -1.67
CA HIS A 437 0.96 -24.93 -2.20
C HIS A 437 0.24 -25.86 -3.20
N THR A 438 -1.09 -25.89 -3.11
CA THR A 438 -1.93 -26.69 -4.01
C THR A 438 -1.88 -26.18 -5.45
N HIS A 439 -1.70 -24.87 -5.63
CA HIS A 439 -1.58 -24.23 -6.93
C HIS A 439 -0.34 -23.31 -6.93
N VAL A 440 0.44 -23.40 -7.99
CA VAL A 440 1.63 -22.59 -8.24
C VAL A 440 1.54 -22.13 -9.68
N ASP A 441 1.64 -20.83 -9.91
CA ASP A 441 1.70 -20.21 -11.23
C ASP A 441 3.17 -19.83 -11.50
N PRO A 442 3.94 -20.64 -12.25
CA PRO A 442 5.35 -20.38 -12.53
C PRO A 442 5.58 -19.07 -13.28
N ALA A 443 4.63 -18.65 -14.13
CA ALA A 443 4.71 -17.41 -14.87
C ALA A 443 4.59 -16.19 -13.93
N ALA A 444 3.66 -16.23 -12.97
CA ALA A 444 3.54 -15.21 -11.93
C ALA A 444 4.78 -15.18 -11.02
N GLU A 445 5.35 -16.33 -10.64
CA GLU A 445 6.58 -16.38 -9.85
C GLU A 445 7.77 -15.77 -10.63
N ALA A 446 7.88 -16.07 -11.93
CA ALA A 446 8.91 -15.47 -12.79
C ALA A 446 8.75 -13.95 -12.90
N ARG A 447 7.53 -13.44 -13.14
CA ARG A 447 7.26 -11.99 -13.18
C ARG A 447 7.52 -11.32 -11.85
N SER A 448 7.16 -11.96 -10.73
CA SER A 448 7.47 -11.47 -9.38
C SER A 448 8.97 -11.32 -9.18
N LEU A 449 9.75 -12.35 -9.52
CA LEU A 449 11.22 -12.29 -9.41
C LEU A 449 11.83 -11.22 -10.34
N TYR A 450 11.35 -11.12 -11.59
CA TYR A 450 11.76 -10.06 -12.51
C TYR A 450 11.45 -8.67 -11.95
N VAL A 451 10.26 -8.45 -11.40
CA VAL A 451 9.89 -7.18 -10.76
C VAL A 451 10.83 -6.87 -9.61
N ALA A 452 11.14 -7.85 -8.75
CA ALA A 452 12.04 -7.69 -7.61
C ALA A 452 13.45 -7.24 -8.06
N MET A 453 14.04 -7.95 -9.02
CA MET A 453 15.38 -7.66 -9.54
C MET A 453 15.45 -6.30 -10.25
N THR A 454 14.36 -5.85 -10.87
CA THR A 454 14.29 -4.57 -11.60
C THR A 454 13.85 -3.37 -10.74
N ARG A 455 13.78 -3.53 -9.41
CA ARG A 455 13.55 -2.42 -8.47
C ARG A 455 14.83 -1.65 -8.10
N ALA A 456 16.00 -2.25 -8.30
CA ALA A 456 17.29 -1.64 -7.96
C ALA A 456 17.64 -0.51 -8.91
N ARG A 457 18.21 0.57 -8.37
CA ARG A 457 18.91 1.61 -9.16
C ARG A 457 20.40 1.31 -9.25
N ASP A 458 21.03 0.88 -8.16
CA ASP A 458 22.48 0.66 -8.09
C ASP A 458 22.83 -0.77 -7.70
N ASP A 459 22.40 -1.18 -6.51
CA ASP A 459 22.89 -2.42 -5.93
C ASP A 459 21.81 -3.50 -5.99
N LEU A 460 22.14 -4.65 -6.60
CA LEU A 460 21.31 -5.85 -6.54
C LEU A 460 22.08 -6.97 -5.83
N PHE A 461 21.55 -7.41 -4.70
CA PHE A 461 22.09 -8.51 -3.90
C PHE A 461 21.06 -9.62 -3.73
N ARG A 462 21.53 -10.81 -3.34
CA ARG A 462 20.68 -11.89 -2.82
C ARG A 462 20.97 -12.19 -1.35
N ILE A 463 19.98 -12.72 -0.65
CA ILE A 463 20.14 -13.27 0.71
C ILE A 463 19.37 -14.57 0.83
N ALA A 464 19.84 -15.49 1.69
CA ALA A 464 19.16 -16.75 1.95
C ALA A 464 17.72 -16.56 2.46
N ALA A 465 16.83 -17.46 2.09
CA ALA A 465 15.46 -17.45 2.58
C ALA A 465 15.38 -17.78 4.08
N PRO A 466 14.58 -17.04 4.87
CA PRO A 466 14.37 -17.38 6.27
C PRO A 466 13.53 -18.64 6.41
N ASP A 467 13.68 -19.36 7.53
CA ASP A 467 12.76 -20.45 7.86
C ASP A 467 11.38 -19.88 8.23
N THR A 468 10.36 -20.32 7.50
CA THR A 468 8.96 -19.91 7.68
C THR A 468 8.02 -21.07 8.01
N ALA A 469 8.56 -22.27 8.27
CA ALA A 469 7.76 -23.50 8.46
C ALA A 469 6.78 -23.42 9.64
N LEU A 470 7.14 -22.64 10.67
CA LEU A 470 6.32 -22.43 11.86
C LEU A 470 5.34 -21.26 11.73
N VAL A 471 5.45 -20.41 10.71
CA VAL A 471 4.54 -19.28 10.50
C VAL A 471 3.37 -19.73 9.63
N ARG A 472 2.19 -19.84 10.24
CA ARG A 472 0.99 -20.41 9.61
C ARG A 472 -0.17 -19.42 9.64
N ARG A 473 -1.13 -19.54 8.72
CA ARG A 473 -2.34 -18.71 8.69
C ARG A 473 -3.49 -19.47 9.33
N ASP A 474 -4.14 -18.84 10.30
CA ASP A 474 -5.37 -19.32 10.90
C ASP A 474 -6.52 -19.16 9.89
N LYS A 475 -7.33 -20.20 9.69
CA LYS A 475 -8.37 -20.20 8.65
C LYS A 475 -9.61 -19.39 9.02
N VAL A 476 -9.84 -19.13 10.31
CA VAL A 476 -11.04 -18.45 10.80
C VAL A 476 -10.77 -16.96 10.96
N THR A 477 -9.69 -16.64 11.66
CA THR A 477 -9.28 -15.25 11.90
C THR A 477 -8.51 -14.65 10.72
N GLU A 478 -8.11 -15.50 9.76
CA GLU A 478 -7.24 -15.17 8.62
C GLU A 478 -5.86 -14.62 9.02
N ARG A 479 -5.52 -14.70 10.30
CA ARG A 479 -4.34 -14.08 10.89
C ARG A 479 -3.16 -15.04 10.88
N TRP A 480 -1.96 -14.50 10.72
CA TRP A 480 -0.73 -15.28 10.85
C TRP A 480 -0.41 -15.53 12.33
N TYR A 481 0.09 -16.71 12.63
CA TYR A 481 0.47 -17.14 13.97
C TYR A 481 1.75 -17.97 13.92
N LEU A 482 2.48 -18.01 15.04
CA LEU A 482 3.61 -18.91 15.21
C LEU A 482 3.10 -20.22 15.80
N GLY A 483 3.26 -21.31 15.07
CA GLY A 483 2.91 -22.66 15.50
C GLY A 483 4.11 -23.45 16.01
N GLY A 484 3.85 -24.70 16.40
CA GLY A 484 4.89 -25.66 16.76
C GLY A 484 4.86 -26.90 15.88
N TRP A 485 5.65 -27.91 16.28
CA TRP A 485 5.74 -29.21 15.60
C TRP A 485 4.40 -29.95 15.53
N LYS A 486 3.52 -29.75 16.53
CA LYS A 486 2.15 -30.26 16.52
C LYS A 486 1.19 -29.21 15.96
N SER A 487 0.18 -29.67 15.21
CA SER A 487 -0.76 -28.80 14.50
C SER A 487 -1.62 -27.90 15.39
N TYR A 488 -1.81 -28.28 16.66
CA TYR A 488 -2.56 -27.51 17.65
C TYR A 488 -1.71 -26.51 18.44
N ILE A 489 -0.37 -26.60 18.37
CA ILE A 489 0.49 -25.66 19.09
C ILE A 489 0.35 -24.26 18.49
N ARG A 490 0.20 -23.28 19.38
CA ARG A 490 0.10 -21.86 19.10
C ARG A 490 1.01 -21.15 20.09
N ASP A 491 2.14 -20.65 19.61
CA ASP A 491 3.21 -20.01 20.39
C ASP A 491 3.34 -18.52 20.10
N GLY A 492 2.55 -17.98 19.18
CA GLY A 492 2.55 -16.56 18.89
C GLY A 492 1.45 -16.12 17.93
N ILE A 493 1.29 -14.81 17.76
CA ILE A 493 0.27 -14.17 16.92
C ILE A 493 0.84 -12.92 16.26
N VAL A 494 0.49 -12.68 15.00
CA VAL A 494 0.91 -11.47 14.29
C VAL A 494 -0.03 -10.31 14.60
N ALA A 495 0.53 -9.13 14.82
CA ALA A 495 -0.22 -7.92 15.04
C ALA A 495 -0.82 -7.36 13.74
N SER A 496 -1.96 -6.68 13.89
CA SER A 496 -2.63 -5.90 12.87
C SER A 496 -2.77 -4.44 13.31
N GLY A 497 -2.91 -3.53 12.35
CA GLY A 497 -3.05 -2.10 12.65
C GLY A 497 -4.32 -1.70 13.44
N GLN A 498 -5.26 -2.62 13.62
CA GLN A 498 -6.53 -2.41 14.34
C GLN A 498 -6.56 -3.12 15.70
N ASP A 499 -5.42 -3.62 16.16
CA ASP A 499 -5.34 -4.42 17.40
C ASP A 499 -5.26 -3.57 18.67
N VAL A 500 -5.14 -2.26 18.54
CA VAL A 500 -5.11 -1.33 19.68
C VAL A 500 -6.50 -0.73 19.88
N GLY A 501 -6.94 -0.64 21.14
CA GLY A 501 -8.24 -0.09 21.53
C GLY A 501 -8.39 1.38 21.13
N ARG A 502 -9.57 1.74 20.61
CA ARG A 502 -9.86 3.08 20.08
C ARG A 502 -11.08 3.75 20.72
N GLU A 503 -11.82 3.04 21.57
CA GLU A 503 -13.06 3.54 22.19
C GLU A 503 -12.80 4.53 23.33
N HIS A 504 -11.75 4.27 24.11
CA HIS A 504 -11.34 5.06 25.26
C HIS A 504 -9.86 5.47 25.12
N PRO A 505 -9.49 6.69 25.51
CA PRO A 505 -8.10 7.11 25.47
C PRO A 505 -7.26 6.33 26.50
N PRO A 506 -5.98 6.04 26.21
CA PRO A 506 -5.05 5.60 27.23
C PRO A 506 -5.01 6.59 28.41
N GLY A 507 -4.89 6.08 29.63
CA GLY A 507 -4.92 6.92 30.85
C GLY A 507 -6.30 7.08 31.48
N THR A 508 -7.29 6.30 31.02
CA THR A 508 -8.57 6.10 31.72
C THR A 508 -8.51 4.87 32.64
N ASP A 509 -9.66 4.26 32.97
CA ASP A 509 -9.78 3.11 33.88
C ASP A 509 -8.62 2.09 33.74
N GLY A 510 -7.94 1.81 34.86
CA GLY A 510 -6.84 0.83 34.92
C GLY A 510 -5.44 1.36 34.62
N PHE A 511 -5.26 2.68 34.44
CA PHE A 511 -3.96 3.33 34.27
C PHE A 511 -3.54 4.14 35.51
N THR A 512 -2.23 4.22 35.74
CA THR A 512 -1.62 5.05 36.80
C THR A 512 -1.36 6.48 36.36
N ASP A 513 -1.01 6.67 35.09
CA ASP A 513 -0.82 7.97 34.46
C ASP A 513 -2.15 8.51 33.93
N ASP A 514 -2.37 9.81 34.02
CA ASP A 514 -3.52 10.45 33.38
C ASP A 514 -3.35 10.49 31.85
N ALA A 515 -4.48 10.65 31.15
CA ALA A 515 -4.50 10.62 29.70
C ALA A 515 -3.63 11.71 29.06
N SER A 516 -3.59 12.94 29.60
CA SER A 516 -2.77 14.01 29.02
C SER A 516 -1.29 13.67 29.11
N SER A 517 -0.82 13.23 30.27
CA SER A 517 0.57 12.78 30.48
C SER A 517 0.98 11.64 29.54
N LEU A 518 0.07 10.70 29.26
CA LEU A 518 0.34 9.62 28.30
C LEU A 518 0.38 10.11 26.85
N GLN A 519 -0.47 11.06 26.47
CA GLN A 519 -0.42 11.64 25.13
C GLN A 519 0.92 12.36 24.88
N ASP A 520 1.42 13.09 25.88
CA ASP A 520 2.73 13.74 25.81
C ASP A 520 3.87 12.71 25.72
N TYR A 521 3.77 11.61 26.49
CA TYR A 521 4.73 10.51 26.42
C TYR A 521 4.74 9.82 25.05
N LEU A 522 3.56 9.51 24.49
CA LEU A 522 3.43 8.92 23.15
C LEU A 522 4.06 9.81 22.09
N ALA A 523 3.92 11.13 22.21
CA ALA A 523 4.49 12.07 21.24
C ALA A 523 6.01 12.23 21.40
N ALA A 524 6.53 12.21 22.63
CA ALA A 524 7.94 12.53 22.90
C ALA A 524 8.87 11.32 22.99
N SER A 525 8.34 10.14 23.31
CA SER A 525 9.16 8.98 23.74
C SER A 525 8.87 7.69 23.00
N VAL A 526 7.83 7.63 22.15
CA VAL A 526 7.46 6.42 21.41
C VAL A 526 7.76 6.62 19.93
N SER A 527 8.69 5.82 19.41
CA SER A 527 9.22 5.89 18.05
C SER A 527 8.96 4.60 17.28
N PRO A 528 8.84 4.66 15.94
CA PRO A 528 8.80 3.46 15.10
C PRO A 528 9.98 2.51 15.38
N GLY A 529 9.68 1.23 15.59
CA GLY A 529 10.66 0.18 15.92
C GLY A 529 10.82 -0.10 17.42
N ASP A 530 10.28 0.75 18.29
CA ASP A 530 10.32 0.50 19.74
C ASP A 530 9.58 -0.78 20.11
N GLU A 531 10.07 -1.48 21.14
CA GLU A 531 9.47 -2.74 21.60
C GLU A 531 8.18 -2.51 22.37
N LEU A 532 7.17 -3.33 22.07
CA LEU A 532 5.89 -3.36 22.78
C LEU A 532 5.64 -4.74 23.36
N VAL A 533 5.24 -4.75 24.64
CA VAL A 533 4.91 -5.98 25.37
C VAL A 533 3.46 -5.91 25.83
N LEU A 534 2.71 -6.98 25.58
CA LEU A 534 1.35 -7.12 26.12
C LEU A 534 1.43 -7.91 27.41
N ARG A 535 0.76 -7.44 28.47
CA ARG A 535 0.64 -8.17 29.74
C ARG A 535 -0.84 -8.25 30.15
N THR A 536 -1.27 -9.39 30.69
CA THR A 536 -2.64 -9.56 31.17
C THR A 536 -2.94 -8.63 32.34
N GLN A 537 -4.06 -7.92 32.30
CA GLN A 537 -4.51 -7.07 33.42
C GLN A 537 -5.02 -7.92 34.59
N HIS A 538 -5.80 -8.96 34.27
CA HIS A 538 -6.30 -9.96 35.21
C HIS A 538 -6.62 -11.24 34.43
N GLU A 539 -6.86 -12.34 35.14
CA GLU A 539 -7.04 -13.67 34.53
C GLU A 539 -8.45 -13.93 33.97
N MET A 540 -9.44 -13.15 34.41
CA MET A 540 -10.84 -13.35 34.01
C MET A 540 -11.10 -12.86 32.56
N PRO A 541 -11.66 -13.70 31.68
CA PRO A 541 -12.19 -13.26 30.38
C PRO A 541 -13.29 -12.20 30.54
N MET A 542 -13.37 -11.26 29.59
CA MET A 542 -14.44 -10.26 29.59
C MET A 542 -15.76 -10.79 29.01
N ALA A 543 -15.68 -11.82 28.17
CA ALA A 543 -16.80 -12.55 27.60
C ALA A 543 -16.37 -13.97 27.27
N VAL A 544 -17.34 -14.86 27.03
CA VAL A 544 -17.10 -16.29 26.73
C VAL A 544 -16.27 -16.49 25.45
N ASP A 545 -16.33 -15.53 24.53
CA ASP A 545 -15.66 -15.54 23.22
C ASP A 545 -14.41 -14.63 23.17
N GLN A 546 -13.92 -14.16 24.32
CA GLN A 546 -12.84 -13.19 24.40
C GLN A 546 -11.71 -13.67 25.32
N SER A 547 -10.49 -13.24 25.01
CA SER A 547 -9.40 -13.36 25.96
C SER A 547 -9.60 -12.45 27.18
N PRO A 548 -8.88 -12.70 28.29
CA PRO A 548 -8.64 -11.69 29.30
C PRO A 548 -8.07 -10.41 28.68
N PRO A 549 -8.26 -9.24 29.32
CA PRO A 549 -7.77 -7.98 28.80
C PRO A 549 -6.25 -7.87 28.93
N TYR A 550 -5.60 -7.29 27.90
CA TYR A 550 -4.16 -7.03 27.88
C TYR A 550 -3.89 -5.52 27.81
N THR A 551 -2.95 -5.08 28.64
CA THR A 551 -2.34 -3.75 28.55
C THR A 551 -1.10 -3.81 27.68
N ILE A 552 -0.90 -2.79 26.85
CA ILE A 552 0.26 -2.60 25.99
C ILE A 552 1.26 -1.72 26.72
N PHE A 553 2.48 -2.21 26.89
CA PHE A 553 3.57 -1.54 27.56
C PHE A 553 4.66 -1.12 26.57
N HIS A 554 5.21 0.07 26.80
CA HIS A 554 6.48 0.52 26.21
C HIS A 554 7.49 0.66 27.35
N GLY A 555 8.53 -0.19 27.34
CA GLY A 555 9.32 -0.46 28.55
C GLY A 555 8.41 -0.95 29.68
N ASP A 556 8.44 -0.27 30.82
CA ASP A 556 7.57 -0.57 31.96
C ASP A 556 6.33 0.33 32.05
N ARG A 557 6.16 1.26 31.10
CA ARG A 557 5.03 2.20 31.13
C ARG A 557 3.82 1.65 30.37
N PRO A 558 2.63 1.56 30.99
CA PRO A 558 1.41 1.20 30.27
C PRO A 558 0.97 2.35 29.37
N ILE A 559 0.84 2.11 28.07
CA ILE A 559 0.56 3.16 27.08
C ILE A 559 -0.73 2.97 26.30
N SER A 560 -1.34 1.79 26.33
CA SER A 560 -2.64 1.52 25.71
C SER A 560 -3.19 0.14 26.13
N VAL A 561 -4.34 -0.24 25.59
CA VAL A 561 -4.93 -1.58 25.73
C VAL A 561 -5.22 -2.18 24.36
N VAL A 562 -5.31 -3.51 24.28
CA VAL A 562 -5.70 -4.18 23.03
C VAL A 562 -7.20 -4.01 22.73
N SER A 563 -7.56 -4.03 21.46
CA SER A 563 -8.95 -3.94 21.00
C SER A 563 -9.75 -5.21 21.33
N GLU A 564 -11.07 -5.09 21.38
CA GLU A 564 -11.96 -6.25 21.51
C GLU A 564 -11.75 -7.27 20.38
N ARG A 565 -11.52 -6.77 19.15
CA ARG A 565 -11.21 -7.62 17.99
C ARG A 565 -9.98 -8.48 18.24
N PHE A 566 -8.89 -7.90 18.73
CA PHE A 566 -7.69 -8.68 19.07
C PHE A 566 -8.00 -9.78 20.09
N ARG A 567 -8.79 -9.46 21.11
CA ARG A 567 -9.16 -10.43 22.17
C ARG A 567 -10.03 -11.58 21.64
N LYS A 568 -10.95 -11.29 20.71
CA LYS A 568 -11.75 -12.30 19.99
C LYS A 568 -10.88 -13.17 19.07
N ASP A 569 -9.97 -12.55 18.32
CA ASP A 569 -9.05 -13.25 17.43
C ASP A 569 -8.11 -14.16 18.22
N LEU A 570 -7.57 -13.68 19.35
CA LEU A 570 -6.72 -14.46 20.25
C LEU A 570 -7.47 -15.64 20.87
N HIS A 571 -8.70 -15.41 21.36
CA HIS A 571 -9.56 -16.50 21.85
C HIS A 571 -9.79 -17.54 20.75
N THR A 572 -10.22 -17.10 19.57
CA THR A 572 -10.53 -17.99 18.43
C THR A 572 -9.31 -18.80 18.00
N SER A 573 -8.13 -18.17 17.94
CA SER A 573 -6.90 -18.85 17.54
C SER A 573 -6.42 -19.89 18.56
N LEU A 574 -6.63 -19.64 19.86
CA LEU A 574 -6.25 -20.55 20.95
C LEU A 574 -7.30 -21.62 21.26
N LYS A 575 -8.59 -21.38 20.93
CA LYS A 575 -9.69 -22.34 21.14
C LYS A 575 -9.72 -23.39 20.03
N ILE A 576 -8.87 -24.41 20.12
CA ILE A 576 -8.74 -25.44 19.08
C ILE A 576 -10.03 -26.26 18.89
N ASN A 577 -10.79 -26.52 19.95
CA ASN A 577 -12.10 -27.17 19.91
C ASN A 577 -12.98 -26.73 21.09
N LYS A 578 -14.24 -27.17 21.14
CA LYS A 578 -15.21 -26.75 22.16
C LYS A 578 -14.78 -27.07 23.60
N THR A 579 -14.20 -28.24 23.84
CA THR A 579 -13.77 -28.70 25.17
C THR A 579 -12.36 -28.23 25.54
N TRP A 580 -11.61 -27.66 24.60
CA TRP A 580 -10.24 -27.22 24.82
C TRP A 580 -10.16 -26.07 25.82
N GLU A 581 -9.51 -26.27 26.96
CA GLU A 581 -9.22 -25.19 27.89
C GLU A 581 -8.04 -24.35 27.41
N ILE A 582 -8.25 -23.03 27.33
CA ILE A 582 -7.20 -22.11 26.89
C ILE A 582 -6.33 -21.79 28.10
N ASN A 583 -5.08 -22.25 28.04
CA ASN A 583 -4.02 -21.61 28.81
C ASN A 583 -3.78 -20.22 28.15
N TRP A 584 -3.93 -19.13 28.88
CA TRP A 584 -3.73 -17.79 28.34
C TRP A 584 -2.25 -17.37 28.45
N PRO A 585 -1.67 -16.71 27.44
CA PRO A 585 -0.35 -16.13 27.60
C PRO A 585 -0.39 -15.04 28.66
N VAL A 586 0.50 -15.08 29.66
CA VAL A 586 0.61 -13.98 30.64
C VAL A 586 1.23 -12.75 30.01
N GLU A 587 2.13 -12.95 29.04
CA GLU A 587 2.70 -11.88 28.26
C GLU A 587 2.92 -12.29 26.80
N ILE A 588 2.92 -11.29 25.92
CA ILE A 588 3.22 -11.45 24.49
C ILE A 588 4.30 -10.43 24.12
N ASN A 589 5.47 -10.92 23.71
CA ASN A 589 6.67 -10.10 23.44
C ASN A 589 6.99 -10.11 21.93
N GLY A 590 7.80 -9.16 21.46
CA GLY A 590 8.25 -9.13 20.05
C GLY A 590 7.40 -8.25 19.13
N PHE A 591 6.34 -7.60 19.64
CA PHE A 591 5.68 -6.55 18.90
C PHE A 591 6.52 -5.28 18.86
N ARG A 592 6.25 -4.47 17.84
CA ARG A 592 6.96 -3.23 17.56
C ARG A 592 5.97 -2.10 17.28
N VAL A 593 6.36 -0.89 17.63
CA VAL A 593 5.67 0.32 17.16
C VAL A 593 5.86 0.42 15.65
N ASP A 594 4.79 0.34 14.88
CA ASP A 594 4.82 0.67 13.45
C ASP A 594 4.83 2.19 13.25
N CYS A 595 3.92 2.88 13.93
CA CYS A 595 3.87 4.33 14.07
C CYS A 595 2.94 4.72 15.24
N VAL A 596 2.95 5.99 15.60
CA VAL A 596 1.89 6.58 16.44
C VAL A 596 0.84 7.17 15.51
N GLU A 597 -0.43 6.78 15.69
CA GLU A 597 -1.54 7.21 14.83
C GLU A 597 -2.61 7.96 15.62
N THR A 598 -3.29 8.90 14.96
CA THR A 598 -4.50 9.55 15.47
C THR A 598 -5.69 8.61 15.30
N VAL A 599 -6.47 8.44 16.36
CA VAL A 599 -7.74 7.69 16.33
C VAL A 599 -8.89 8.58 16.78
N ALA A 600 -10.11 8.20 16.40
CA ALA A 600 -11.33 8.82 16.85
C ALA A 600 -12.15 7.80 17.63
N GLY A 601 -12.57 8.18 18.84
CA GLY A 601 -13.38 7.36 19.74
C GLY A 601 -14.51 8.17 20.37
N SER A 602 -14.92 7.78 21.57
CA SER A 602 -16.00 8.48 22.29
C SER A 602 -15.59 9.89 22.72
N GLY A 603 -16.32 10.90 22.23
CA GLY A 603 -16.15 12.30 22.65
C GLY A 603 -16.33 12.51 24.15
N ALA A 604 -17.33 11.85 24.74
CA ALA A 604 -17.56 11.89 26.18
C ALA A 604 -16.44 11.24 26.99
N SER A 605 -15.79 10.19 26.46
CA SER A 605 -14.61 9.61 27.10
C SER A 605 -13.40 10.53 27.00
N GLY A 606 -13.16 11.14 25.84
CA GLY A 606 -12.09 12.13 25.64
C GLY A 606 -12.22 13.34 26.55
N ALA A 607 -13.44 13.89 26.67
CA ALA A 607 -13.75 15.03 27.53
C ALA A 607 -13.49 14.70 29.02
N ARG A 608 -13.99 13.55 29.50
CA ARG A 608 -13.77 13.07 30.88
C ARG A 608 -12.29 12.82 31.18
N ALA A 609 -11.51 12.42 30.18
CA ALA A 609 -10.07 12.21 30.29
C ALA A 609 -9.24 13.49 30.18
N GLY A 610 -9.88 14.66 30.01
CA GLY A 610 -9.17 15.94 29.87
C GLY A 610 -8.51 16.16 28.50
N LEU A 611 -8.88 15.38 27.48
CA LEU A 611 -8.32 15.50 26.12
C LEU A 611 -9.13 16.44 25.21
N GLY A 612 -10.28 16.92 25.69
CA GLY A 612 -11.20 17.79 24.96
C GLY A 612 -12.35 17.04 24.29
N ASP A 613 -13.31 17.80 23.76
CA ASP A 613 -14.62 17.27 23.32
C ASP A 613 -14.61 16.70 21.89
N HIS A 614 -13.48 16.82 21.19
CA HIS A 614 -13.35 16.32 19.83
C HIS A 614 -13.26 14.79 19.76
N GLY A 615 -13.01 14.09 20.87
CA GLY A 615 -13.01 12.62 20.90
C GLY A 615 -11.94 11.98 20.02
N ILE A 616 -10.74 12.58 20.04
CA ILE A 616 -9.57 12.11 19.30
C ILE A 616 -8.35 12.06 20.23
N TRP A 617 -7.44 11.14 19.95
CA TRP A 617 -6.18 10.99 20.67
C TRP A 617 -5.22 10.16 19.83
N THR A 618 -3.98 10.07 20.27
CA THR A 618 -2.96 9.20 19.69
C THR A 618 -2.91 7.85 20.38
N VAL A 619 -2.59 6.82 19.60
CA VAL A 619 -2.29 5.46 20.09
C VAL A 619 -1.09 4.90 19.31
N PRO A 620 -0.32 3.96 19.89
CA PRO A 620 0.66 3.20 19.11
C PRO A 620 -0.07 2.27 18.15
N ARG A 621 0.47 2.08 16.95
CA ARG A 621 0.08 1.02 16.03
C ARG A 621 1.01 -0.18 16.24
N LEU A 622 0.43 -1.34 16.50
CA LEU A 622 1.17 -2.60 16.65
C LEU A 622 1.57 -3.20 15.30
N SER A 623 2.78 -3.74 15.23
CA SER A 623 3.25 -4.62 14.16
C SER A 623 4.16 -5.72 14.70
N GLY A 624 4.51 -6.68 13.85
CA GLY A 624 5.44 -7.76 14.18
C GLY A 624 4.75 -9.05 14.63
N LEU A 625 5.58 -10.04 14.96
CA LEU A 625 5.16 -11.36 15.43
C LEU A 625 5.33 -11.43 16.95
N GLY A 626 4.21 -11.50 17.68
CA GLY A 626 4.21 -11.62 19.12
C GLY A 626 4.39 -13.07 19.56
N ARG A 627 5.30 -13.34 20.50
CA ARG A 627 5.55 -14.66 21.09
C ARG A 627 4.98 -14.76 22.50
N TYR A 628 4.26 -15.84 22.73
CA TYR A 628 3.60 -16.13 23.99
C TYR A 628 4.60 -16.55 25.06
N ARG A 629 4.44 -15.96 26.24
CA ARG A 629 4.99 -16.46 27.48
C ARG A 629 3.85 -16.91 28.38
N ARG A 630 3.96 -18.12 28.88
CA ARG A 630 2.97 -18.80 29.73
C ARG A 630 3.62 -19.14 31.07
N VAL A 631 2.83 -19.29 32.13
CA VAL A 631 3.36 -19.73 33.44
C VAL A 631 3.91 -21.15 33.31
N ARG A 632 5.15 -21.38 33.78
CA ARG A 632 5.80 -22.71 33.77
C ARG A 632 5.00 -23.69 34.63
N GLY A 633 4.70 -24.88 34.10
CA GLY A 633 3.97 -25.95 34.78
C GLY A 633 2.65 -26.34 34.12
N ILE A 634 2.10 -25.47 33.25
CA ILE A 634 0.92 -25.75 32.41
C ILE A 634 1.40 -25.84 30.96
N THR A 635 2.09 -26.91 30.59
CA THR A 635 2.31 -27.18 29.16
C THR A 635 0.96 -27.49 28.50
N GLN A 636 0.77 -27.17 27.22
CA GLN A 636 -0.37 -27.71 26.45
C GLN A 636 -0.38 -29.25 26.47
N GLU A 637 0.74 -29.88 26.82
CA GLU A 637 0.90 -31.32 27.00
C GLU A 637 0.31 -31.84 28.33
N GLY A 638 0.04 -30.98 29.31
CA GLY A 638 -0.53 -31.37 30.62
C GLY A 638 -2.05 -31.39 30.68
N ILE A 639 -2.76 -31.04 29.60
CA ILE A 639 -4.24 -31.04 29.52
C ILE A 639 -4.75 -32.27 28.73
N VAL A 640 -3.85 -33.12 28.24
CA VAL A 640 -4.19 -34.46 27.75
C VAL A 640 -4.01 -35.44 28.91
N GLY A 641 -4.91 -35.36 29.88
CA GLY A 641 -5.11 -36.34 30.94
C GLY A 641 -6.55 -36.81 30.90
#